data_AF-A0A9Q1QIB0-F1
#
_entry.id   AF-A0A9Q1QIB0-F1
#
_cell.length_a   1.000
_cell.length_b   1.000
_cell.length_c   1.000
_cell.angle_alpha   90.00
_cell.angle_beta   90.00
_cell.angle_gamma   90.00
#
_symmetry.space_group_name_H-M   'P 1'
#
loop_
_entity.id
_entity.type
_entity.pdbx_description
1 polymer ?
#
loop_
_entity_poly.entity_id
_entity_poly.type
_entity_poly.pdbx_seq_one_letter_code
_entity_poly.pdbx_strand_id
1 'polypeptide(L)'
;MGSSMLMQLLVILSLSTVSLSTSNGDFHLFYFVQQWLGSYCDQRGTRCCYPPTGKPRPDFTVYGLWPYYNDGTFPYNCGSDNFDEAILKPMQGSLRQAWPSFTCPQIGRKFWVHEWNKHGTCSKSVLSETAYFQAAINLKNKVNILQALAKAGITPNNQMYPLKAIKKAIARATGGFHPWVDCNHDAQGKSQIWQVSMCVDKSGTRLVNCPFLPKGRAMAVLCTANAREFQAFYFIQQWLGSYCNQKGTRCCYPPTGKTRPDFTVYGLWPYFSDGSFPYNCGGYSYDVGPLKPIEKSLRQAWPSFTCPQIGRKFWLHEWNKRGTCSKSILGEIDYLKAAVNLKNKINLLQALAKAGIRPNNQFYPLTSVKDAVTRANGFQPWVACNHNAQGKSQIWQITLCVDRSGSRLINCPQIPEGRGSCDNDMAMVMKLLLMLTLAMGALCTANARQFRAFYFVQQWLGSYCNQKGTRCCYPPTGKTRPDFTVYGLWPYFSDGSFPYNCGGYNYDVGPLKAIEKSLQQAWPSFTCPQIGRKFWLHEWNKHGTCSKSILGEIPYLKAAVNLKSKINLLQALAKAGIRPNNQFYALKSIKKAIARATGFHPWVVCNHNAQGKSQIWQITLCVDRTGTRLINCPYIPKGRGSCATKILFPSY
;
A
#
# COMPACT_ATOMS: atom_id res chain seq x y z
N MET A 1 -12.93 -60.03 -7.99
CA MET A 1 -13.25 -58.84 -7.17
C MET A 1 -12.62 -57.61 -7.82
N GLY A 2 -13.29 -56.99 -8.80
CA GLY A 2 -12.67 -55.89 -9.57
C GLY A 2 -13.64 -54.83 -10.09
N SER A 3 -14.95 -55.00 -9.92
CA SER A 3 -15.96 -54.13 -10.54
C SER A 3 -16.73 -53.24 -9.55
N SER A 4 -16.44 -53.32 -8.24
CA SER A 4 -17.19 -52.57 -7.21
C SER A 4 -16.60 -51.19 -6.87
N MET A 5 -15.34 -50.91 -7.23
CA MET A 5 -14.72 -49.60 -6.90
C MET A 5 -14.93 -48.52 -7.96
N LEU A 6 -15.16 -48.89 -9.22
CA LEU A 6 -15.37 -47.93 -10.30
C LEU A 6 -16.73 -47.22 -10.23
N MET A 7 -17.74 -47.87 -9.66
CA MET A 7 -19.10 -47.30 -9.55
C MET A 7 -19.25 -46.37 -8.34
N GLN A 8 -18.44 -46.54 -7.29
CA GLN A 8 -18.40 -45.61 -6.15
C GLN A 8 -17.65 -44.31 -6.47
N LEU A 9 -16.68 -44.33 -7.41
CA LEU A 9 -16.00 -43.12 -7.86
C LEU A 9 -16.87 -42.20 -8.74
N LEU A 10 -17.86 -42.75 -9.46
CA LEU A 10 -18.74 -41.97 -10.33
C LEU A 10 -19.87 -41.23 -9.59
N VAL A 11 -20.28 -41.70 -8.41
CA VAL A 11 -21.31 -41.05 -7.58
C VAL A 11 -20.74 -39.90 -6.74
N ILE A 12 -19.43 -39.92 -6.43
CA ILE A 12 -18.78 -38.82 -5.69
C ILE A 12 -18.38 -37.67 -6.63
N LEU A 13 -18.27 -37.92 -7.95
CA LEU A 13 -17.97 -36.89 -8.95
C LEU A 13 -19.18 -36.02 -9.37
N SER A 14 -20.40 -36.34 -8.95
CA SER A 14 -21.62 -35.62 -9.35
C SER A 14 -22.21 -34.68 -8.29
N LEU A 15 -21.58 -34.54 -7.11
CA LEU A 15 -22.04 -33.65 -6.02
C LEU A 15 -21.10 -32.50 -5.66
N SER A 16 -20.12 -32.19 -6.51
CA SER A 16 -19.20 -31.04 -6.30
C SER A 16 -19.27 -30.00 -7.42
N THR A 17 -20.49 -29.68 -7.87
CA THR A 17 -20.81 -28.40 -8.54
C THR A 17 -21.38 -27.41 -7.52
N VAL A 18 -20.71 -27.21 -6.39
CA VAL A 18 -20.86 -25.93 -5.66
C VAL A 18 -19.94 -24.96 -6.37
N SER A 19 -20.56 -24.08 -7.15
CA SER A 19 -19.91 -22.95 -7.80
C SER A 19 -19.05 -22.20 -6.77
N LEU A 20 -17.73 -22.36 -6.84
CA LEU A 20 -16.77 -21.43 -6.22
C LEU A 20 -16.88 -20.12 -6.99
N SER A 21 -17.93 -19.38 -6.65
CA SER A 21 -18.02 -17.95 -6.87
C SER A 21 -16.78 -17.36 -6.22
N THR A 22 -15.92 -16.71 -6.99
CA THR A 22 -14.83 -15.91 -6.46
C THR A 22 -15.44 -14.81 -5.60
N SER A 23 -15.58 -15.03 -4.30
CA SER A 23 -15.85 -13.93 -3.37
C SER A 23 -14.59 -13.08 -3.35
N ASN A 24 -14.61 -11.96 -4.09
CA ASN A 24 -13.85 -10.79 -3.67
C ASN A 24 -14.10 -10.65 -2.17
N GLY A 25 -13.03 -10.64 -1.36
CA GLY A 25 -13.14 -10.59 0.09
C GLY A 25 -14.22 -9.58 0.50
N ASP A 26 -15.10 -9.99 1.39
CA ASP A 26 -16.23 -9.15 1.77
C ASP A 26 -15.71 -7.91 2.51
N PHE A 27 -16.08 -6.71 2.07
CA PHE A 27 -15.63 -5.48 2.70
C PHE A 27 -16.27 -5.34 4.10
N HIS A 28 -15.62 -4.61 5.01
CA HIS A 28 -16.02 -4.58 6.42
C HIS A 28 -16.80 -3.32 6.80
N LEU A 29 -16.44 -2.17 6.20
CA LEU A 29 -17.01 -0.86 6.53
C LEU A 29 -16.85 0.10 5.35
N PHE A 30 -17.53 1.25 5.41
CA PHE A 30 -17.29 2.36 4.49
C PHE A 30 -16.47 3.46 5.13
N TYR A 31 -15.60 4.07 4.34
CA TYR A 31 -15.05 5.40 4.60
C TYR A 31 -15.94 6.44 3.94
N PHE A 32 -16.63 7.22 4.76
CA PHE A 32 -17.39 8.37 4.30
C PHE A 32 -16.53 9.63 4.38
N VAL A 33 -16.41 10.33 3.26
CA VAL A 33 -15.45 11.42 3.07
C VAL A 33 -16.20 12.65 2.62
N GLN A 34 -16.01 13.75 3.35
CA GLN A 34 -16.49 15.06 2.95
C GLN A 34 -15.31 15.97 2.62
N GLN A 35 -15.43 16.81 1.59
CA GLN A 35 -14.43 17.81 1.20
C GLN A 35 -14.94 19.22 1.49
N TRP A 36 -14.03 20.14 1.84
CA TRP A 36 -14.37 21.57 1.94
C TRP A 36 -14.13 22.28 0.60
N LEU A 37 -15.18 22.91 0.05
CA LEU A 37 -15.13 23.55 -1.26
C LEU A 37 -14.03 24.64 -1.36
N GLY A 38 -13.93 25.50 -0.35
CA GLY A 38 -12.97 26.62 -0.38
C GLY A 38 -11.54 26.13 -0.56
N SER A 39 -11.11 25.22 0.31
CA SER A 39 -9.76 24.66 0.26
C SER A 39 -9.43 23.88 -1.01
N TYR A 40 -10.43 23.23 -1.62
CA TYR A 40 -10.25 22.49 -2.86
C TYR A 40 -9.95 23.46 -4.01
N CYS A 41 -10.62 24.61 -4.06
CA CYS A 41 -10.44 25.61 -5.10
C CYS A 41 -9.28 26.57 -4.88
N ASP A 42 -8.83 26.76 -3.64
CA ASP A 42 -7.76 27.70 -3.29
C ASP A 42 -6.35 27.07 -3.40
N GLN A 43 -6.24 25.84 -3.91
CA GLN A 43 -4.98 25.13 -4.07
C GLN A 43 -4.17 25.64 -5.29
N ARG A 44 -2.88 25.91 -5.08
CA ARG A 44 -1.95 26.37 -6.13
C ARG A 44 -1.94 25.43 -7.34
N GLY A 45 -2.26 25.97 -8.52
CA GLY A 45 -2.24 25.24 -9.80
C GLY A 45 -3.49 24.39 -10.07
N THR A 46 -4.49 24.41 -9.19
CA THR A 46 -5.76 23.71 -9.41
C THR A 46 -6.76 24.63 -10.10
N ARG A 47 -7.37 24.15 -11.18
CA ARG A 47 -8.48 24.84 -11.85
C ARG A 47 -9.78 24.26 -11.33
N CYS A 48 -10.60 25.07 -10.66
CA CYS A 48 -11.92 24.66 -10.21
C CYS A 48 -12.96 24.82 -11.31
N CYS A 49 -13.77 23.78 -11.51
CA CYS A 49 -14.93 23.82 -12.38
C CYS A 49 -16.19 23.92 -11.51
N TYR A 50 -17.09 24.83 -11.87
CA TYR A 50 -18.38 24.97 -11.22
C TYR A 50 -19.49 24.36 -12.09
N PRO A 51 -20.61 23.93 -11.49
CA PRO A 51 -21.81 23.59 -12.25
C PRO A 51 -22.29 24.77 -13.10
N PRO A 52 -23.10 24.53 -14.15
CA PRO A 52 -23.70 25.61 -14.96
C PRO A 52 -24.50 26.63 -14.14
N THR A 53 -24.99 26.23 -12.97
CA THR A 53 -25.70 27.09 -12.01
C THR A 53 -24.79 28.04 -11.22
N GLY A 54 -23.48 28.04 -11.49
CA GLY A 54 -22.50 28.91 -10.83
C GLY A 54 -21.85 28.31 -9.57
N LYS A 55 -21.07 29.14 -8.86
CA LYS A 55 -20.34 28.75 -7.64
C LYS A 55 -21.34 28.50 -6.49
N PRO A 56 -21.41 27.29 -5.94
CA PRO A 56 -22.32 27.01 -4.82
C PRO A 56 -21.86 27.70 -3.53
N ARG A 57 -22.79 27.84 -2.57
CA ARG A 57 -22.48 28.37 -1.23
C ARG A 57 -21.40 27.50 -0.54
N PRO A 58 -20.53 28.08 0.30
CA PRO A 58 -19.52 27.31 1.02
C PRO A 58 -20.16 26.28 1.95
N ASP A 59 -19.98 25.00 1.64
CA ASP A 59 -20.32 23.88 2.51
C ASP A 59 -19.27 22.77 2.34
N PHE A 60 -19.24 21.84 3.29
CA PHE A 60 -18.68 20.53 3.05
C PHE A 60 -19.57 19.79 2.06
N THR A 61 -19.00 19.01 1.14
CA THR A 61 -19.76 18.14 0.24
C THR A 61 -19.18 16.74 0.27
N VAL A 62 -19.93 15.72 -0.13
CA VAL A 62 -19.39 14.37 -0.26
C VAL A 62 -18.26 14.39 -1.28
N TYR A 63 -17.13 13.83 -0.87
CA TYR A 63 -16.02 13.47 -1.75
C TYR A 63 -16.15 12.02 -2.19
N GLY A 64 -16.49 11.12 -1.26
CA GLY A 64 -16.54 9.69 -1.51
C GLY A 64 -17.24 8.89 -0.41
N LEU A 65 -17.76 7.72 -0.78
CA LEU A 65 -18.23 6.68 0.13
C LEU A 65 -17.57 5.35 -0.26
N TRP A 66 -16.47 4.96 0.37
CA TRP A 66 -15.63 3.90 -0.19
C TRP A 66 -15.64 2.64 0.68
N PRO A 67 -15.84 1.44 0.12
CA PRO A 67 -15.67 0.19 0.86
C PRO A 67 -14.22 0.01 1.33
N TYR A 68 -14.01 -0.50 2.54
CA TYR A 68 -12.69 -0.76 3.12
C TYR A 68 -12.65 -2.09 3.89
N TYR A 69 -11.44 -2.64 3.99
CA TYR A 69 -11.12 -3.77 4.83
C TYR A 69 -10.55 -3.34 6.19
N ASN A 70 -10.68 -4.22 7.18
CA ASN A 70 -10.10 -4.07 8.52
C ASN A 70 -8.56 -4.28 8.54
N ASP A 71 -7.85 -3.92 7.49
CA ASP A 71 -6.37 -3.87 7.44
C ASP A 71 -5.85 -2.55 6.83
N GLY A 72 -6.78 -1.62 6.54
CA GLY A 72 -6.54 -0.33 5.91
C GLY A 72 -6.49 -0.35 4.39
N THR A 73 -6.63 -1.53 3.75
CA THR A 73 -6.76 -1.67 2.29
C THR A 73 -8.21 -1.52 1.84
N PHE A 74 -8.44 -1.39 0.54
CA PHE A 74 -9.78 -1.23 -0.04
C PHE A 74 -9.91 -2.00 -1.36
N PRO A 75 -11.10 -2.56 -1.63
CA PRO A 75 -11.41 -3.09 -2.95
C PRO A 75 -11.69 -1.94 -3.94
N TYR A 76 -11.44 -2.19 -5.22
CA TYR A 76 -11.77 -1.24 -6.29
C TYR A 76 -12.07 -2.00 -7.59
N ASN A 77 -12.89 -1.40 -8.48
CA ASN A 77 -13.28 -1.97 -9.78
C ASN A 77 -13.86 -3.40 -9.69
N CYS A 78 -14.81 -3.66 -8.79
CA CYS A 78 -15.28 -5.03 -8.49
C CYS A 78 -16.42 -5.53 -9.39
N GLY A 79 -16.97 -4.68 -10.25
CA GLY A 79 -18.10 -5.01 -11.12
C GLY A 79 -17.73 -5.03 -12.59
N SER A 80 -18.35 -5.93 -13.34
CA SER A 80 -18.37 -5.97 -14.81
C SER A 80 -19.52 -5.16 -15.42
N ASP A 81 -20.51 -4.81 -14.61
CA ASP A 81 -21.75 -4.18 -15.08
C ASP A 81 -21.56 -2.69 -15.29
N ASN A 82 -22.16 -2.19 -16.37
CA ASN A 82 -22.14 -0.78 -16.70
C ASN A 82 -23.06 0.00 -15.74
N PHE A 83 -22.55 1.11 -15.22
CA PHE A 83 -23.35 2.17 -14.58
C PHE A 83 -24.62 2.46 -15.38
N ASP A 84 -25.79 2.41 -14.72
CA ASP A 84 -27.06 2.70 -15.38
C ASP A 84 -27.45 4.17 -15.20
N GLU A 85 -27.34 4.91 -16.28
CA GLU A 85 -27.60 6.34 -16.29
C GLU A 85 -29.05 6.71 -15.95
N ALA A 86 -30.01 5.84 -16.29
CA ALA A 86 -31.43 6.09 -16.07
C ALA A 86 -31.75 6.11 -14.57
N ILE A 87 -31.03 5.30 -13.79
CA ILE A 87 -31.22 5.16 -12.34
C ILE A 87 -30.89 6.44 -11.59
N LEU A 88 -29.88 7.20 -12.01
CA LEU A 88 -29.53 8.45 -11.33
C LEU A 88 -30.40 9.65 -11.73
N LYS A 89 -31.16 9.57 -12.83
CA LYS A 89 -31.93 10.71 -13.36
C LYS A 89 -32.84 11.37 -12.30
N PRO A 90 -33.59 10.63 -11.47
CA PRO A 90 -34.43 11.22 -10.42
C PRO A 90 -33.63 11.88 -9.29
N MET A 91 -32.41 11.42 -9.02
CA MET A 91 -31.59 11.84 -7.88
C MET A 91 -30.54 12.91 -8.22
N GLN A 92 -30.40 13.30 -9.49
CA GLN A 92 -29.34 14.22 -9.91
C GLN A 92 -29.40 15.58 -9.20
N GLY A 93 -30.60 16.07 -8.85
CA GLY A 93 -30.75 17.32 -8.09
C GLY A 93 -30.06 17.23 -6.74
N SER A 94 -30.38 16.19 -5.97
CA SER A 94 -29.77 15.90 -4.67
C SER A 94 -28.28 15.63 -4.78
N LEU A 95 -27.84 14.90 -5.81
CA LEU A 95 -26.41 14.64 -6.04
C LEU A 95 -25.63 15.90 -6.41
N ARG A 96 -26.20 16.82 -7.20
CA ARG A 96 -25.56 18.12 -7.51
C ARG A 96 -25.32 18.96 -6.26
N GLN A 97 -26.19 18.84 -5.25
CA GLN A 97 -26.06 19.57 -3.99
C GLN A 97 -25.12 18.85 -3.01
N ALA A 98 -25.32 17.55 -2.80
CA ALA A 98 -24.62 16.79 -1.77
C ALA A 98 -23.28 16.20 -2.23
N TRP A 99 -23.14 15.77 -3.49
CA TRP A 99 -21.96 15.11 -4.03
C TRP A 99 -21.49 15.68 -5.39
N PRO A 100 -21.30 17.00 -5.51
CA PRO A 100 -20.71 17.61 -6.71
C PRO A 100 -19.23 17.22 -6.88
N SER A 101 -18.74 17.29 -8.12
CA SER A 101 -17.31 17.34 -8.42
C SER A 101 -16.94 18.71 -8.94
N PHE A 102 -15.78 19.20 -8.49
CA PHE A 102 -15.18 20.45 -8.91
C PHE A 102 -13.93 20.23 -9.79
N THR A 103 -13.66 18.99 -10.19
CA THR A 103 -12.49 18.58 -10.98
C THR A 103 -12.72 18.86 -12.46
N CYS A 104 -11.86 19.65 -13.10
CA CYS A 104 -11.95 19.89 -14.55
C CYS A 104 -11.35 18.74 -15.39
N PRO A 105 -11.98 18.28 -16.49
CA PRO A 105 -13.35 18.56 -16.96
C PRO A 105 -14.40 17.57 -16.41
N GLN A 106 -14.07 16.80 -15.38
CA GLN A 106 -14.92 15.76 -14.81
C GLN A 106 -15.91 16.32 -13.78
N ILE A 107 -16.94 17.02 -14.28
CA ILE A 107 -18.04 17.53 -13.47
C ILE A 107 -19.33 16.71 -13.66
N GLY A 108 -20.20 16.76 -12.65
CA GLY A 108 -21.53 16.13 -12.68
C GLY A 108 -21.47 14.62 -12.94
N ARG A 109 -22.26 14.16 -13.92
CA ARG A 109 -22.42 12.74 -14.26
C ARG A 109 -21.09 12.01 -14.52
N LYS A 110 -20.13 12.69 -15.17
CA LYS A 110 -18.71 12.29 -15.35
C LYS A 110 -18.15 11.57 -14.13
N PHE A 111 -18.35 12.21 -13.00
CA PHE A 111 -17.75 11.86 -11.74
C PHE A 111 -18.52 10.77 -11.01
N TRP A 112 -19.86 10.78 -11.01
CA TRP A 112 -20.64 9.72 -10.36
C TRP A 112 -20.42 8.36 -11.03
N VAL A 113 -20.30 8.33 -12.36
CA VAL A 113 -19.91 7.12 -13.10
C VAL A 113 -18.58 6.58 -12.60
N HIS A 114 -17.60 7.47 -12.38
CA HIS A 114 -16.29 7.08 -11.86
C HIS A 114 -16.38 6.52 -10.44
N GLU A 115 -17.07 7.21 -9.53
CA GLU A 115 -17.21 6.79 -8.13
C GLU A 115 -17.95 5.45 -8.02
N TRP A 116 -18.98 5.23 -8.83
CA TRP A 116 -19.67 3.94 -8.87
C TRP A 116 -18.75 2.83 -9.40
N ASN A 117 -18.23 2.98 -10.61
CA ASN A 117 -17.45 1.93 -11.26
C ASN A 117 -16.22 1.54 -10.43
N LYS A 118 -15.55 2.54 -9.86
CA LYS A 118 -14.32 2.32 -9.09
C LYS A 118 -14.58 1.86 -7.66
N HIS A 119 -15.57 2.40 -6.97
CA HIS A 119 -15.77 2.17 -5.53
C HIS A 119 -17.11 1.50 -5.23
N GLY A 120 -18.21 2.03 -5.77
CA GLY A 120 -19.57 1.52 -5.48
C GLY A 120 -19.82 0.07 -5.91
N THR A 121 -19.25 -0.37 -7.04
CA THR A 121 -19.35 -1.76 -7.53
C THR A 121 -18.84 -2.78 -6.51
N CYS A 122 -17.90 -2.39 -5.64
CA CYS A 122 -17.36 -3.24 -4.57
C CYS A 122 -18.28 -3.39 -3.36
N SER A 123 -19.35 -2.60 -3.30
CA SER A 123 -20.41 -2.75 -2.30
C SER A 123 -21.71 -3.33 -2.84
N LYS A 124 -21.74 -3.79 -4.10
CA LYS A 124 -22.96 -4.24 -4.76
C LYS A 124 -23.69 -5.37 -4.03
N SER A 125 -22.97 -6.18 -3.24
CA SER A 125 -23.55 -7.22 -2.37
C SER A 125 -24.42 -6.67 -1.23
N VAL A 126 -24.32 -5.37 -0.92
CA VAL A 126 -25.05 -4.72 0.19
C VAL A 126 -25.81 -3.48 -0.26
N LEU A 127 -25.24 -2.68 -1.18
CA LEU A 127 -25.82 -1.46 -1.70
C LEU A 127 -25.90 -1.53 -3.23
N SER A 128 -27.11 -1.49 -3.77
CA SER A 128 -27.33 -1.23 -5.20
C SER A 128 -26.83 0.16 -5.59
N GLU A 129 -26.75 0.44 -6.90
CA GLU A 129 -26.30 1.74 -7.42
C GLU A 129 -27.06 2.92 -6.76
N THR A 130 -28.40 2.87 -6.79
CA THR A 130 -29.25 3.86 -6.14
C THR A 130 -29.00 3.94 -4.64
N ALA A 131 -28.93 2.80 -3.96
CA ALA A 131 -28.77 2.75 -2.51
C ALA A 131 -27.42 3.30 -2.05
N TYR A 132 -26.36 3.08 -2.83
CA TYR A 132 -25.02 3.62 -2.57
C TYR A 132 -25.00 5.15 -2.59
N PHE A 133 -25.57 5.75 -3.65
CA PHE A 133 -25.66 7.21 -3.75
C PHE A 133 -26.62 7.80 -2.70
N GLN A 134 -27.75 7.15 -2.43
CA GLN A 134 -28.67 7.57 -1.39
C GLN A 134 -28.05 7.50 0.01
N ALA A 135 -27.27 6.46 0.30
CA ALA A 135 -26.55 6.32 1.56
C ALA A 135 -25.57 7.48 1.76
N ALA A 136 -24.80 7.84 0.73
CA ALA A 136 -23.88 8.98 0.80
C ALA A 136 -24.60 10.32 1.05
N ILE A 137 -25.74 10.55 0.40
CA ILE A 137 -26.59 11.75 0.63
C ILE A 137 -27.12 11.77 2.08
N ASN A 138 -27.64 10.64 2.56
CA ASN A 138 -28.18 10.52 3.92
C ASN A 138 -27.08 10.75 4.97
N LEU A 139 -25.88 10.21 4.74
CA LEU A 139 -24.72 10.42 5.60
C LEU A 139 -24.28 11.88 5.62
N LYS A 140 -24.33 12.59 4.48
CA LYS A 140 -24.04 14.03 4.42
C LYS A 140 -25.01 14.84 5.26
N ASN A 141 -26.30 14.53 5.16
CA ASN A 141 -27.33 15.21 5.95
C ASN A 141 -27.20 14.91 7.45
N LYS A 142 -26.83 13.67 7.80
CA LYS A 142 -26.59 13.23 9.19
C LYS A 142 -25.33 13.83 9.80
N VAL A 143 -24.26 13.96 9.02
CA VAL A 143 -22.95 14.47 9.47
C VAL A 143 -22.73 15.87 8.88
N ASN A 144 -23.45 16.86 9.40
CA ASN A 144 -23.29 18.26 9.00
C ASN A 144 -22.06 18.89 9.68
N ILE A 145 -20.90 18.77 9.03
CA ILE A 145 -19.61 19.26 9.55
C ILE A 145 -19.62 20.78 9.74
N LEU A 146 -20.16 21.54 8.78
CA LEU A 146 -20.18 23.00 8.86
C LEU A 146 -20.97 23.46 10.10
N GLN A 147 -22.14 22.86 10.33
CA GLN A 147 -22.95 23.15 11.52
C GLN A 147 -22.26 22.71 12.81
N ALA A 148 -21.57 21.55 12.81
CA ALA A 148 -20.80 21.07 13.96
C ALA A 148 -19.68 22.04 14.36
N LEU A 149 -18.96 22.59 13.37
CA LEU A 149 -17.92 23.59 13.57
C LEU A 149 -18.50 24.92 14.05
N ALA A 150 -19.59 25.40 13.43
CA ALA A 150 -20.25 26.65 13.82
C ALA A 150 -20.74 26.63 15.27
N LYS A 151 -21.31 25.50 15.74
CA LYS A 151 -21.72 25.31 17.14
C LYS A 151 -20.55 25.39 18.14
N ALA A 152 -19.31 25.20 17.67
CA ALA A 152 -18.10 25.33 18.46
C ALA A 152 -17.40 26.70 18.28
N GLY A 153 -18.05 27.67 17.62
CA GLY A 153 -17.48 28.99 17.32
C GLY A 153 -16.43 28.97 16.19
N ILE A 154 -16.33 27.87 15.45
CA ILE A 154 -15.40 27.73 14.32
C ILE A 154 -16.18 28.04 13.05
N THR A 155 -15.89 29.17 12.41
CA THR A 155 -16.60 29.62 11.20
C THR A 155 -15.61 29.86 10.06
N PRO A 156 -16.04 29.80 8.78
CA PRO A 156 -15.18 30.09 7.64
C PRO A 156 -14.85 31.59 7.58
N ASN A 157 -13.81 32.03 8.30
CA ASN A 157 -13.45 33.45 8.47
C ASN A 157 -11.95 33.73 8.23
N ASN A 158 -11.24 32.79 7.58
CA ASN A 158 -9.79 32.83 7.32
C ASN A 158 -8.90 32.91 8.58
N GLN A 159 -9.44 32.67 9.78
CA GLN A 159 -8.65 32.53 10.99
C GLN A 159 -8.07 31.12 11.14
N MET A 160 -6.94 31.03 11.85
CA MET A 160 -6.32 29.74 12.18
C MET A 160 -6.99 29.12 13.40
N TYR A 161 -7.48 27.89 13.25
CA TYR A 161 -8.07 27.13 14.33
C TYR A 161 -7.18 25.93 14.71
N PRO A 162 -7.05 25.61 16.01
CA PRO A 162 -6.34 24.40 16.41
C PRO A 162 -7.04 23.15 15.85
N LEU A 163 -6.28 22.26 15.20
CA LEU A 163 -6.81 21.00 14.66
C LEU A 163 -7.55 20.18 15.73
N LYS A 164 -7.06 20.20 16.97
CA LYS A 164 -7.70 19.55 18.12
C LYS A 164 -9.11 20.09 18.38
N ALA A 165 -9.33 21.40 18.21
CA ALA A 165 -10.65 22.01 18.38
C ALA A 165 -11.61 21.56 17.27
N ILE A 166 -11.14 21.53 16.02
CA ILE A 166 -11.89 21.01 14.86
C ILE A 166 -12.32 19.55 15.09
N LYS A 167 -11.35 18.67 15.40
CA LYS A 167 -11.62 17.24 15.67
C LYS A 167 -12.60 17.05 16.84
N LYS A 168 -12.46 17.84 17.92
CA LYS A 168 -13.34 17.79 19.10
C LYS A 168 -14.77 18.27 18.78
N ALA A 169 -14.91 19.33 18.00
CA ALA A 169 -16.22 19.85 17.60
C ALA A 169 -17.00 18.82 16.78
N ILE A 170 -16.35 18.21 15.79
CA ILE A 170 -16.95 17.17 14.96
C ILE A 170 -17.28 15.93 15.81
N ALA A 171 -16.33 15.44 16.63
CA ALA A 171 -16.56 14.26 17.48
C ALA A 171 -17.75 14.45 18.44
N ARG A 172 -17.94 15.65 19.00
CA ARG A 172 -19.10 15.98 19.84
C ARG A 172 -20.42 15.90 19.06
N ALA A 173 -20.44 16.47 17.86
CA ALA A 173 -21.64 16.47 17.01
C ALA A 173 -22.01 15.07 16.49
N THR A 174 -21.04 14.15 16.45
CA THR A 174 -21.22 12.80 15.92
C THR A 174 -21.35 11.74 17.00
N GLY A 175 -21.64 12.10 18.25
CA GLY A 175 -21.85 11.11 19.32
C GLY A 175 -20.57 10.42 19.80
N GLY A 176 -19.42 11.08 19.68
CA GLY A 176 -18.12 10.61 20.15
C GLY A 176 -17.24 9.96 19.07
N PHE A 177 -17.72 9.79 17.84
CA PHE A 177 -16.92 9.22 16.75
C PHE A 177 -15.86 10.21 16.26
N HIS A 178 -14.60 9.85 16.43
CA HIS A 178 -13.47 10.71 16.08
C HIS A 178 -13.28 10.78 14.55
N PRO A 179 -13.27 11.99 13.96
CA PRO A 179 -13.00 12.15 12.54
C PRO A 179 -11.50 12.06 12.24
N TRP A 180 -11.21 11.65 11.02
CA TRP A 180 -9.94 11.94 10.37
C TRP A 180 -10.04 13.28 9.62
N VAL A 181 -9.01 14.12 9.70
CA VAL A 181 -9.00 15.44 9.04
C VAL A 181 -7.72 15.55 8.23
N ASP A 182 -7.90 15.69 6.91
CA ASP A 182 -6.86 15.90 5.93
C ASP A 182 -6.81 17.39 5.57
N CYS A 183 -5.61 17.93 5.43
CA CYS A 183 -5.39 19.31 5.02
C CYS A 183 -4.66 19.37 3.67
N ASN A 184 -4.80 20.52 3.01
CA ASN A 184 -3.91 20.94 1.93
C ASN A 184 -3.32 22.32 2.29
N HIS A 185 -2.63 22.94 1.35
CA HIS A 185 -2.12 24.30 1.49
C HIS A 185 -2.75 25.22 0.46
N ASP A 186 -3.07 26.45 0.88
CA ASP A 186 -3.48 27.52 -0.02
C ASP A 186 -2.31 28.01 -0.90
N ALA A 187 -2.57 28.99 -1.76
CA ALA A 187 -1.55 29.59 -2.63
C ALA A 187 -0.38 30.24 -1.85
N GLN A 188 -0.63 30.68 -0.62
CA GLN A 188 0.32 31.31 0.30
C GLN A 188 1.04 30.28 1.19
N GLY A 189 0.71 28.99 1.09
CA GLY A 189 1.31 27.92 1.87
C GLY A 189 0.70 27.73 3.27
N LYS A 190 -0.42 28.37 3.61
CA LYS A 190 -1.12 28.15 4.89
C LYS A 190 -1.92 26.85 4.82
N SER A 191 -1.88 26.10 5.92
CA SER A 191 -2.63 24.85 6.05
C SER A 191 -4.13 25.15 6.23
N GLN A 192 -4.97 24.44 5.46
CA GLN A 192 -6.42 24.57 5.50
C GLN A 192 -7.08 23.19 5.44
N ILE A 193 -8.25 23.05 6.09
CA ILE A 193 -9.01 21.80 6.11
C ILE A 193 -9.43 21.47 4.68
N TRP A 194 -9.04 20.29 4.20
CA TRP A 194 -9.34 19.83 2.85
C TRP A 194 -10.41 18.75 2.83
N GLN A 195 -10.23 17.70 3.62
CA GLN A 195 -11.19 16.59 3.72
C GLN A 195 -11.38 16.15 5.17
N VAL A 196 -12.56 15.63 5.47
CA VAL A 196 -12.88 15.01 6.74
C VAL A 196 -13.45 13.63 6.46
N SER A 197 -12.89 12.61 7.10
CA SER A 197 -13.31 11.22 6.90
C SER A 197 -13.83 10.60 8.19
N MET A 198 -14.85 9.76 8.07
CA MET A 198 -15.44 8.99 9.16
C MET A 198 -15.73 7.57 8.69
N CYS A 199 -15.75 6.61 9.62
CA CYS A 199 -16.12 5.23 9.29
C CYS A 199 -17.61 5.02 9.51
N VAL A 200 -18.21 4.28 8.60
CA VAL A 200 -19.62 3.91 8.57
C VAL A 200 -19.70 2.39 8.47
N ASP A 201 -20.66 1.79 9.15
CA ASP A 201 -20.87 0.34 9.07
C ASP A 201 -21.13 -0.14 7.65
N LYS A 202 -21.03 -1.45 7.44
CA LYS A 202 -21.19 -2.08 6.13
C LYS A 202 -22.54 -1.80 5.45
N SER A 203 -23.57 -1.41 6.21
CA SER A 203 -24.88 -1.02 5.67
C SER A 203 -24.90 0.39 5.09
N GLY A 204 -23.87 1.21 5.36
CA GLY A 204 -23.82 2.61 4.92
C GLY A 204 -24.70 3.57 5.73
N THR A 205 -25.13 3.20 6.94
CA THR A 205 -26.15 3.98 7.69
C THR A 205 -25.68 4.52 9.06
N ARG A 206 -24.78 3.81 9.76
CA ARG A 206 -24.36 4.15 11.13
C ARG A 206 -22.86 4.42 11.20
N LEU A 207 -22.49 5.45 11.94
CA LEU A 207 -21.10 5.73 12.25
C LEU A 207 -20.52 4.64 13.15
N VAL A 208 -19.26 4.29 12.90
CA VAL A 208 -18.48 3.32 13.69
C VAL A 208 -17.07 3.84 13.92
N ASN A 209 -16.38 3.27 14.90
CA ASN A 209 -14.96 3.59 15.11
C ASN A 209 -14.11 3.05 13.97
N CYS A 210 -13.17 3.87 13.48
CA CYS A 210 -12.23 3.46 12.46
C CYS A 210 -11.14 2.54 13.04
N PRO A 211 -11.00 1.29 12.56
CA PRO A 211 -10.01 0.36 13.10
C PRO A 211 -8.57 0.62 12.62
N PHE A 212 -8.41 1.23 11.44
CA PHE A 212 -7.11 1.56 10.82
C PHE A 212 -7.21 2.92 10.14
N LEU A 213 -6.09 3.50 9.71
CA LEU A 213 -6.08 4.65 8.78
C LEU A 213 -6.22 4.15 7.33
N PRO A 214 -6.83 4.93 6.43
CA PRO A 214 -6.90 4.56 5.02
C PRO A 214 -5.50 4.58 4.42
N LYS A 215 -4.96 3.42 4.03
CA LYS A 215 -3.64 3.33 3.38
C LYS A 215 -3.76 3.85 1.93
N GLY A 216 -2.98 4.88 1.59
CA GLY A 216 -2.76 5.31 0.20
C GLY A 216 -3.55 6.52 -0.30
N ARG A 217 -3.91 7.48 0.56
CA ARG A 217 -4.23 8.85 0.13
C ARG A 217 -2.96 9.69 0.03
N ALA A 218 -2.34 9.73 -1.15
CA ALA A 218 -1.11 10.50 -1.39
C ALA A 218 -1.30 12.03 -1.46
N MET A 219 -2.49 12.56 -1.13
CA MET A 219 -2.77 14.01 -1.14
C MET A 219 -3.23 14.54 0.22
N ALA A 220 -3.47 13.66 1.19
CA ALA A 220 -3.73 14.05 2.56
C ALA A 220 -2.40 14.47 3.18
N VAL A 221 -2.09 15.77 3.16
CA VAL A 221 -1.17 16.29 4.16
C VAL A 221 -1.95 16.15 5.46
N LEU A 222 -1.51 15.23 6.34
CA LEU A 222 -1.91 15.29 7.74
C LEU A 222 -1.83 16.75 8.15
N CYS A 223 -2.91 17.33 8.69
CA CYS A 223 -2.92 18.73 9.11
C CYS A 223 -1.80 18.97 10.12
N THR A 224 -0.60 19.31 9.65
CA THR A 224 0.60 19.37 10.46
C THR A 224 1.11 20.81 10.47
N ALA A 225 1.11 21.39 11.66
CA ALA A 225 2.40 21.76 12.19
C ALA A 225 3.10 20.43 12.57
N ASN A 226 4.01 19.95 11.72
CA ASN A 226 4.92 18.79 11.84
C ASN A 226 4.61 17.48 12.64
N ALA A 227 3.39 17.14 13.05
CA ALA A 227 3.14 15.90 13.81
C ALA A 227 2.70 14.71 12.92
N ARG A 228 3.62 13.79 12.60
CA ARG A 228 3.23 12.42 12.17
C ARG A 228 2.39 11.79 13.29
N GLU A 229 1.21 11.26 12.99
CA GLU A 229 0.37 10.56 13.98
C GLU A 229 0.72 9.07 14.06
N PHE A 230 0.92 8.55 15.28
CA PHE A 230 1.16 7.12 15.49
C PHE A 230 -0.12 6.30 15.26
N GLN A 231 0.05 5.08 14.75
CA GLN A 231 -1.01 4.18 14.29
C GLN A 231 -1.54 3.25 15.39
N ALA A 232 -0.64 2.69 16.19
CA ALA A 232 -0.90 1.65 17.18
C ALA A 232 0.31 1.50 18.10
N PHE A 233 0.28 0.54 19.04
CA PHE A 233 1.40 0.25 19.93
C PHE A 233 1.98 -1.15 19.71
N TYR A 234 3.30 -1.26 19.79
CA TYR A 234 3.96 -2.52 20.10
C TYR A 234 3.94 -2.70 21.62
N PHE A 235 3.22 -3.69 22.10
CA PHE A 235 3.29 -4.13 23.49
C PHE A 235 4.33 -5.22 23.63
N ILE A 236 5.40 -4.92 24.37
CA ILE A 236 6.61 -5.72 24.42
C ILE A 236 6.76 -6.24 25.83
N GLN A 237 6.89 -7.55 25.95
CA GLN A 237 7.29 -8.19 27.19
C GLN A 237 8.68 -8.80 27.03
N GLN A 238 9.50 -8.72 28.06
CA GLN A 238 10.85 -9.29 28.12
C GLN A 238 10.93 -10.42 29.12
N TRP A 239 11.77 -11.42 28.84
CA TRP A 239 12.08 -12.49 29.80
C TRP A 239 13.26 -12.10 30.68
N LEU A 240 13.03 -12.04 31.99
CA LEU A 240 14.04 -11.63 32.97
C LEU A 240 15.30 -12.50 32.92
N GLY A 241 15.15 -13.82 32.79
CA GLY A 241 16.28 -14.74 32.79
C GLY A 241 17.26 -14.47 31.66
N SER A 242 16.76 -14.13 30.47
CA SER A 242 17.60 -13.86 29.30
C SER A 242 18.15 -12.44 29.26
N TYR A 243 17.49 -11.48 29.91
CA TYR A 243 18.05 -10.15 30.14
C TYR A 243 19.28 -10.22 31.08
N CYS A 244 19.15 -10.87 32.24
CA CYS A 244 20.24 -10.93 33.22
C CYS A 244 21.40 -11.87 32.86
N ASN A 245 21.21 -12.81 31.92
CA ASN A 245 22.21 -13.81 31.52
C ASN A 245 22.96 -13.44 30.22
N GLN A 246 22.84 -12.19 29.77
CA GLN A 246 23.51 -11.72 28.56
C GLN A 246 24.97 -11.32 28.85
N LYS A 247 25.90 -11.69 27.96
CA LYS A 247 27.33 -11.33 28.09
C LYS A 247 27.49 -9.81 28.21
N GLY A 248 28.23 -9.36 29.22
CA GLY A 248 28.51 -7.94 29.46
C GLY A 248 27.36 -7.12 30.06
N THR A 249 26.22 -7.74 30.39
CA THR A 249 25.07 -7.04 31.00
C THR A 249 25.09 -7.19 32.52
N ARG A 250 25.06 -6.06 33.25
CA ARG A 250 24.92 -6.05 34.71
C ARG A 250 23.44 -5.92 35.07
N CYS A 251 22.88 -6.91 35.77
CA CYS A 251 21.49 -6.92 36.20
C CYS A 251 21.36 -6.39 37.64
N CYS A 252 20.53 -5.38 37.85
CA CYS A 252 20.18 -4.87 39.17
C CYS A 252 18.78 -5.34 39.55
N TYR A 253 18.64 -5.97 40.73
CA TYR A 253 17.31 -6.32 41.25
C TYR A 253 16.70 -5.13 41.99
N PRO A 254 15.37 -4.95 41.93
CA PRO A 254 14.69 -3.98 42.77
C PRO A 254 14.97 -4.23 44.27
N PRO A 255 14.91 -3.20 45.13
CA PRO A 255 15.14 -3.34 46.58
C PRO A 255 14.22 -4.36 47.28
N THR A 256 13.10 -4.71 46.65
CA THR A 256 12.13 -5.71 47.12
C THR A 256 12.59 -7.16 46.94
N GLY A 257 13.81 -7.41 46.46
CA GLY A 257 14.39 -8.75 46.28
C GLY A 257 14.14 -9.38 44.90
N LYS A 258 14.62 -10.62 44.71
CA LYS A 258 14.45 -11.39 43.47
C LYS A 258 12.97 -11.68 43.23
N THR A 259 12.40 -11.13 42.16
CA THR A 259 11.07 -11.49 41.68
C THR A 259 11.06 -12.93 41.16
N ARG A 260 9.92 -13.63 41.27
CA ARG A 260 9.74 -14.91 40.56
C ARG A 260 10.01 -14.71 39.05
N PRO A 261 10.64 -15.67 38.35
CA PRO A 261 10.88 -15.54 36.92
C PRO A 261 9.56 -15.46 36.17
N ASP A 262 9.23 -14.28 35.65
CA ASP A 262 8.09 -14.04 34.77
C ASP A 262 8.55 -13.16 33.60
N PHE A 263 7.75 -13.14 32.54
CA PHE A 263 7.82 -12.05 31.57
C PHE A 263 7.41 -10.76 32.26
N THR A 264 8.08 -9.66 31.98
CA THR A 264 7.72 -8.32 32.46
C THR A 264 7.53 -7.38 31.29
N VAL A 265 6.82 -6.29 31.48
CA VAL A 265 6.72 -5.25 30.45
C VAL A 265 8.13 -4.72 30.18
N TYR A 266 8.46 -4.62 28.90
CA TYR A 266 9.61 -3.88 28.43
C TYR A 266 9.18 -2.49 27.94
N GLY A 267 8.07 -2.43 27.20
CA GLY A 267 7.59 -1.19 26.61
C GLY A 267 6.21 -1.27 25.98
N LEU A 268 5.53 -0.13 25.90
CA LEU A 268 4.30 0.08 25.12
C LEU A 268 4.58 1.14 24.05
N TRP A 269 5.16 0.76 22.92
CA TRP A 269 5.77 1.73 22.00
C TRP A 269 4.81 2.15 20.89
N PRO A 270 4.46 3.45 20.79
CA PRO A 270 3.77 3.97 19.61
C PRO A 270 4.58 3.66 18.35
N TYR A 271 3.91 3.31 17.26
CA TYR A 271 4.57 3.13 15.95
C TYR A 271 3.71 3.71 14.81
N PHE A 272 4.38 4.10 13.73
CA PHE A 272 3.79 4.61 12.49
C PHE A 272 3.44 3.48 11.52
N SER A 273 2.65 3.76 10.49
CA SER A 273 2.22 2.74 9.52
C SER A 273 3.37 2.09 8.73
N ASP A 274 4.53 2.75 8.66
CA ASP A 274 5.75 2.25 8.02
C ASP A 274 6.60 1.35 8.94
N GLY A 275 6.16 1.11 10.19
CA GLY A 275 6.89 0.31 11.18
C GLY A 275 7.91 1.10 12.00
N SER A 276 8.25 2.32 11.57
CA SER A 276 9.09 3.24 12.35
C SER A 276 8.33 3.74 13.58
N PHE A 277 9.04 4.21 14.60
CA PHE A 277 8.41 4.62 15.87
C PHE A 277 8.88 6.01 16.31
N PRO A 278 7.95 6.87 16.78
CA PRO A 278 8.34 8.16 17.34
C PRO A 278 9.03 8.00 18.71
N TYR A 279 9.78 9.03 19.09
CA TYR A 279 10.37 9.14 20.42
C TYR A 279 10.51 10.61 20.84
N ASN A 280 10.57 10.85 22.15
CA ASN A 280 10.80 12.17 22.77
C ASN A 280 9.82 13.29 22.31
N CYS A 281 8.54 12.99 22.15
CA CYS A 281 7.58 13.90 21.51
C CYS A 281 7.07 15.06 22.39
N GLY A 282 7.21 14.97 23.72
CA GLY A 282 6.60 15.93 24.66
C GLY A 282 7.58 16.79 25.45
N GLY A 283 8.87 16.78 25.10
CA GLY A 283 9.93 17.30 25.96
C GLY A 283 10.11 16.45 27.23
N TYR A 284 11.18 16.67 27.99
CA TYR A 284 11.38 16.03 29.28
C TYR A 284 10.62 16.81 30.35
N SER A 285 9.52 16.25 30.85
CA SER A 285 8.83 16.76 32.04
C SER A 285 9.02 15.76 33.18
N TYR A 286 9.45 16.26 34.34
CA TYR A 286 9.71 15.46 35.54
C TYR A 286 8.59 15.75 36.56
N ASP A 287 7.45 15.08 36.43
CA ASP A 287 6.43 15.06 37.48
C ASP A 287 6.22 13.61 37.97
N VAL A 288 6.59 13.37 39.23
CA VAL A 288 6.50 12.04 39.87
C VAL A 288 5.29 11.91 40.79
N GLY A 289 4.51 12.99 40.97
CA GLY A 289 3.30 13.01 41.81
C GLY A 289 2.22 12.03 41.34
N PRO A 290 1.90 11.96 40.04
CA PRO A 290 0.83 11.12 39.51
C PRO A 290 1.00 9.60 39.70
N LEU A 291 2.22 9.10 39.94
CA LEU A 291 2.53 7.65 39.94
C LEU A 291 2.11 6.91 41.21
N LYS A 292 1.92 7.61 42.34
CA LYS A 292 1.64 6.98 43.65
C LYS A 292 0.53 5.91 43.61
N PRO A 293 -0.62 6.13 42.94
CA PRO A 293 -1.72 5.17 42.96
C PRO A 293 -1.44 3.86 42.21
N ILE A 294 -0.50 3.85 41.26
CA ILE A 294 -0.21 2.70 40.39
C ILE A 294 1.19 2.11 40.60
N GLU A 295 1.98 2.69 41.49
CA GLU A 295 3.38 2.31 41.69
C GLU A 295 3.55 0.85 42.11
N LYS A 296 2.68 0.33 42.97
CA LYS A 296 2.72 -1.09 43.38
C LYS A 296 2.53 -2.02 42.17
N SER A 297 1.55 -1.73 41.33
CA SER A 297 1.27 -2.50 40.11
C SER A 297 2.40 -2.38 39.09
N LEU A 298 3.00 -1.19 38.95
CA LEU A 298 4.14 -0.97 38.07
C LEU A 298 5.40 -1.72 38.54
N ARG A 299 5.66 -1.79 39.84
CA ARG A 299 6.78 -2.58 40.40
C ARG A 299 6.66 -4.07 40.08
N GLN A 300 5.43 -4.59 39.98
CA GLN A 300 5.17 -5.98 39.65
C GLN A 300 5.19 -6.23 38.14
N ALA A 301 4.52 -5.38 37.36
CA ALA A 301 4.33 -5.59 35.93
C ALA A 301 5.49 -5.07 35.06
N TRP A 302 6.11 -3.95 35.43
CA TRP A 302 7.12 -3.24 34.64
C TRP A 302 8.37 -2.85 35.46
N PRO A 303 9.03 -3.78 36.17
CA PRO A 303 10.29 -3.49 36.85
C PRO A 303 11.43 -3.18 35.87
N SER A 304 12.34 -2.31 36.28
CA SER A 304 13.62 -2.11 35.61
C SER A 304 14.70 -2.98 36.25
N PHE A 305 15.57 -3.52 35.40
CA PHE A 305 16.74 -4.29 35.81
C PHE A 305 18.07 -3.66 35.35
N THR A 306 18.00 -2.45 34.80
CA THR A 306 19.15 -1.68 34.31
C THR A 306 19.80 -0.90 35.46
N CYS A 307 21.10 -1.05 35.65
CA CYS A 307 21.85 -0.31 36.66
C CYS A 307 22.25 1.10 36.15
N PRO A 308 22.11 2.20 36.92
CA PRO A 308 21.42 2.36 38.21
C PRO A 308 19.94 2.79 38.06
N GLN A 309 19.38 2.74 36.85
CA GLN A 309 18.03 3.25 36.55
C GLN A 309 16.92 2.31 37.04
N ILE A 310 16.58 2.37 38.33
CA ILE A 310 15.51 1.58 38.95
C ILE A 310 14.30 2.42 39.38
N GLY A 311 13.13 1.80 39.44
CA GLY A 311 11.89 2.40 39.97
C GLY A 311 11.35 3.58 39.15
N ARG A 312 10.93 4.65 39.82
CA ARG A 312 10.23 5.79 39.19
C ARG A 312 11.00 6.45 38.04
N LYS A 313 12.33 6.54 38.15
CA LYS A 313 13.19 7.12 37.10
C LYS A 313 13.06 6.36 35.77
N PHE A 314 12.87 5.05 35.82
CA PHE A 314 12.69 4.22 34.63
C PHE A 314 11.32 4.44 33.97
N TRP A 315 10.21 4.47 34.74
CA TRP A 315 8.89 4.74 34.14
C TRP A 315 8.80 6.14 33.56
N LEU A 316 9.45 7.13 34.19
CA LEU A 316 9.61 8.46 33.62
C LEU A 316 10.43 8.46 32.34
N HIS A 317 11.50 7.65 32.27
CA HIS A 317 12.27 7.49 31.03
C HIS A 317 11.40 6.92 29.92
N GLU A 318 10.65 5.84 30.18
CA GLU A 318 9.76 5.22 29.20
C GLU A 318 8.62 6.15 28.77
N TRP A 319 8.03 6.91 29.71
CA TRP A 319 7.04 7.93 29.40
C TRP A 319 7.63 9.04 28.52
N ASN A 320 8.72 9.68 28.94
CA ASN A 320 9.33 10.77 28.19
C ASN A 320 9.77 10.32 26.80
N LYS A 321 10.40 9.13 26.71
CA LYS A 321 10.91 8.58 25.47
C LYS A 321 9.82 8.09 24.54
N ARG A 322 8.77 7.43 25.04
CA ARG A 322 7.77 6.74 24.20
C ARG A 322 6.35 7.23 24.47
N GLY A 323 5.96 7.28 25.74
CA GLY A 323 4.59 7.61 26.14
C GLY A 323 4.13 9.02 25.71
N THR A 324 5.01 10.02 25.74
CA THR A 324 4.71 11.39 25.29
C THR A 324 4.22 11.45 23.85
N CYS A 325 4.64 10.52 23.00
CA CYS A 325 4.18 10.40 21.62
C CYS A 325 2.74 9.89 21.49
N SER A 326 2.16 9.40 22.59
CA SER A 326 0.75 9.02 22.71
C SER A 326 -0.08 9.97 23.56
N LYS A 327 0.48 11.08 24.07
CA LYS A 327 -0.16 12.03 25.00
C LYS A 327 -1.51 12.59 24.50
N SER A 328 -1.73 12.62 23.20
CA SER A 328 -3.00 13.05 22.60
C SER A 328 -4.15 12.06 22.80
N ILE A 329 -3.85 10.81 23.13
CA ILE A 329 -4.80 9.71 23.34
C ILE A 329 -4.72 9.19 24.78
N LEU A 330 -3.51 8.88 25.25
CA LEU A 330 -3.23 8.38 26.59
C LEU A 330 -2.40 9.39 27.35
N GLY A 331 -2.95 9.97 28.41
CA GLY A 331 -2.17 10.71 29.39
C GLY A 331 -1.15 9.80 30.08
N GLU A 332 -0.23 10.38 30.85
CA GLU A 332 0.86 9.64 31.50
C GLU A 332 0.38 8.43 32.31
N ILE A 333 -0.63 8.65 33.16
CA ILE A 333 -1.17 7.59 34.01
C ILE A 333 -1.95 6.55 33.20
N ASP A 334 -2.68 6.97 32.17
CA ASP A 334 -3.44 6.03 31.33
C ASP A 334 -2.53 5.17 30.48
N TYR A 335 -1.40 5.72 30.00
CA TYR A 335 -0.37 4.97 29.27
C TYR A 335 0.27 3.89 30.15
N LEU A 336 0.66 4.25 31.38
CA LEU A 336 1.25 3.31 32.33
C LEU A 336 0.23 2.26 32.81
N LYS A 337 -1.02 2.67 33.06
CA LYS A 337 -2.13 1.73 33.37
C LYS A 337 -2.43 0.79 32.21
N ALA A 338 -2.40 1.27 30.97
CA ALA A 338 -2.61 0.45 29.78
C ALA A 338 -1.56 -0.67 29.72
N ALA A 339 -0.29 -0.36 29.93
CA ALA A 339 0.78 -1.36 29.96
C ALA A 339 0.58 -2.40 31.08
N VAL A 340 0.20 -1.96 32.29
CA VAL A 340 -0.13 -2.85 33.43
C VAL A 340 -1.33 -3.76 33.10
N ASN A 341 -2.40 -3.19 32.57
CA ASN A 341 -3.62 -3.93 32.21
C ASN A 341 -3.35 -4.97 31.12
N LEU A 342 -2.56 -4.61 30.11
CA LEU A 342 -2.12 -5.53 29.06
C LEU A 342 -1.26 -6.66 29.64
N LYS A 343 -0.34 -6.38 30.57
CA LYS A 343 0.46 -7.42 31.24
C LYS A 343 -0.42 -8.40 32.03
N ASN A 344 -1.41 -7.88 32.76
CA ASN A 344 -2.34 -8.70 33.52
C ASN A 344 -3.22 -9.57 32.62
N LYS A 345 -3.62 -9.02 31.46
CA LYS A 345 -4.40 -9.74 30.45
C LYS A 345 -3.59 -10.79 29.69
N ILE A 346 -2.30 -10.54 29.45
CA ILE A 346 -1.44 -11.36 28.58
C ILE A 346 -0.38 -12.06 29.42
N ASN A 347 -0.76 -13.20 30.00
CA ASN A 347 0.14 -14.06 30.77
C ASN A 347 0.93 -15.01 29.85
N LEU A 348 2.08 -14.55 29.37
CA LEU A 348 2.94 -15.32 28.45
C LEU A 348 3.49 -16.58 29.10
N LEU A 349 3.89 -16.53 30.37
CA LEU A 349 4.43 -17.70 31.07
C LEU A 349 3.38 -18.81 31.16
N GLN A 350 2.14 -18.47 31.50
CA GLN A 350 1.04 -19.44 31.54
C GLN A 350 0.69 -19.97 30.14
N ALA A 351 0.69 -19.11 29.12
CA ALA A 351 0.45 -19.52 27.73
C ALA A 351 1.49 -20.55 27.26
N LEU A 352 2.76 -20.32 27.55
CA LEU A 352 3.86 -21.23 27.24
C LEU A 352 3.76 -22.53 28.05
N ALA A 353 3.48 -22.43 29.35
CA ALA A 353 3.35 -23.60 30.22
C ALA A 353 2.22 -24.56 29.78
N LYS A 354 1.08 -24.02 29.30
CA LYS A 354 -0.01 -24.81 28.72
C LYS A 354 0.41 -25.60 27.47
N ALA A 355 1.44 -25.17 26.78
CA ALA A 355 2.04 -25.87 25.64
C ALA A 355 3.25 -26.74 26.05
N GLY A 356 3.49 -26.95 27.34
CA GLY A 356 4.62 -27.72 27.84
C GLY A 356 5.96 -26.98 27.83
N ILE A 357 5.98 -25.69 27.47
CA ILE A 357 7.20 -24.88 27.39
C ILE A 357 7.49 -24.26 28.77
N ARG A 358 8.60 -24.66 29.39
CA ARG A 358 8.98 -24.23 30.75
C ARG A 358 10.39 -23.63 30.78
N PRO A 359 10.69 -22.71 31.71
CA PRO A 359 12.04 -22.17 31.90
C PRO A 359 12.95 -23.20 32.60
N ASN A 360 13.43 -24.19 31.86
CA ASN A 360 14.20 -25.34 32.35
C ASN A 360 15.56 -25.52 31.62
N ASN A 361 16.05 -24.46 30.97
CA ASN A 361 17.26 -24.46 30.15
C ASN A 361 17.24 -25.42 28.94
N GLN A 362 16.09 -25.95 28.55
CA GLN A 362 15.92 -26.69 27.30
C GLN A 362 15.67 -25.76 26.12
N PHE A 363 15.99 -26.25 24.93
CA PHE A 363 15.67 -25.57 23.67
C PHE A 363 14.28 -25.96 23.19
N TYR A 364 13.53 -24.96 22.71
CA TYR A 364 12.20 -25.15 22.14
C TYR A 364 12.17 -24.62 20.71
N PRO A 365 11.44 -25.27 19.79
CA PRO A 365 11.23 -24.73 18.45
C PRO A 365 10.56 -23.35 18.51
N LEU A 366 11.05 -22.40 17.72
CA LEU A 366 10.49 -21.04 17.67
C LEU A 366 9.00 -21.03 17.29
N THR A 367 8.62 -21.95 16.40
CA THR A 367 7.22 -22.17 15.99
C THR A 367 6.35 -22.55 17.18
N SER A 368 6.79 -23.47 18.03
CA SER A 368 6.04 -23.88 19.22
C SER A 368 5.75 -22.72 20.18
N VAL A 369 6.71 -21.79 20.35
CA VAL A 369 6.54 -20.57 21.13
C VAL A 369 5.51 -19.64 20.47
N LYS A 370 5.65 -19.38 19.17
CA LYS A 370 4.71 -18.54 18.41
C LYS A 370 3.29 -19.10 18.47
N ASP A 371 3.12 -20.41 18.31
CA ASP A 371 1.83 -21.09 18.30
C ASP A 371 1.19 -21.10 19.69
N ALA A 372 1.97 -21.36 20.75
CA ALA A 372 1.48 -21.33 22.13
C ALA A 372 0.92 -19.95 22.50
N VAL A 373 1.65 -18.90 22.14
CA VAL A 373 1.22 -17.52 22.35
C VAL A 373 -0.02 -17.23 21.49
N THR A 374 0.00 -17.55 20.19
CA THR A 374 -1.14 -17.33 19.29
C THR A 374 -2.41 -18.02 19.79
N ARG A 375 -2.34 -19.29 20.23
CA ARG A 375 -3.50 -20.01 20.80
C ARG A 375 -4.06 -19.33 22.05
N ALA A 376 -3.21 -18.73 22.88
CA ALA A 376 -3.64 -18.12 24.13
C ALA A 376 -4.29 -16.75 23.95
N ASN A 377 -3.96 -16.00 22.89
CA ASN A 377 -4.42 -14.62 22.73
C ASN A 377 -5.08 -14.29 21.39
N GLY A 378 -5.05 -15.20 20.41
CA GLY A 378 -5.67 -15.04 19.09
C GLY A 378 -4.83 -14.27 18.07
N PHE A 379 -3.63 -13.78 18.43
CA PHE A 379 -2.79 -12.95 17.57
C PHE A 379 -1.37 -13.50 17.49
N GLN A 380 -0.80 -13.47 16.28
CA GLN A 380 0.56 -13.96 16.06
C GLN A 380 1.59 -13.00 16.67
N PRO A 381 2.49 -13.47 17.55
CA PRO A 381 3.51 -12.62 18.13
C PRO A 381 4.76 -12.48 17.25
N TRP A 382 5.52 -11.42 17.48
CA TRP A 382 6.94 -11.37 17.13
C TRP A 382 7.80 -11.82 18.30
N VAL A 383 8.73 -12.74 18.07
CA VAL A 383 9.63 -13.28 19.10
C VAL A 383 11.05 -12.88 18.74
N ALA A 384 11.72 -12.16 19.65
CA ALA A 384 13.11 -11.75 19.51
C ALA A 384 14.00 -12.54 20.47
N CYS A 385 15.20 -12.87 20.02
CA CYS A 385 16.21 -13.58 20.80
C CYS A 385 17.45 -12.72 21.03
N ASN A 386 18.17 -13.04 22.11
CA ASN A 386 19.54 -12.60 22.34
C ASN A 386 20.41 -13.84 22.60
N HIS A 387 21.70 -13.64 22.89
CA HIS A 387 22.62 -14.71 23.23
C HIS A 387 23.04 -14.62 24.70
N ASN A 388 23.09 -15.76 25.37
CA ASN A 388 23.56 -15.83 26.75
C ASN A 388 25.10 -15.67 26.85
N ALA A 389 25.65 -15.69 28.06
CA ALA A 389 27.11 -15.61 28.30
C ALA A 389 27.93 -16.68 27.55
N GLN A 390 27.32 -17.83 27.22
CA GLN A 390 27.91 -18.94 26.48
C GLN A 390 27.68 -18.85 24.95
N GLY A 391 27.07 -17.77 24.46
CA GLY A 391 26.76 -17.57 23.05
C GLY A 391 25.56 -18.37 22.53
N LYS A 392 24.73 -18.97 23.41
CA LYS A 392 23.53 -19.71 23.00
C LYS A 392 22.34 -18.77 22.82
N SER A 393 21.60 -18.94 21.72
CA SER A 393 20.32 -18.24 21.50
C SER A 393 19.33 -18.54 22.61
N GLN A 394 18.62 -17.52 23.08
CA GLN A 394 17.58 -17.64 24.09
C GLN A 394 16.49 -16.58 23.84
N ILE A 395 15.27 -16.88 24.27
CA ILE A 395 14.14 -15.95 24.11
C ILE A 395 14.37 -14.68 24.93
N TRP A 396 14.32 -13.53 24.27
CA TRP A 396 14.57 -12.26 24.93
C TRP A 396 13.28 -11.46 25.10
N GLN A 397 12.52 -11.29 24.02
CA GLN A 397 11.29 -10.48 24.03
C GLN A 397 10.19 -11.12 23.18
N ILE A 398 8.95 -10.93 23.60
CA ILE A 398 7.75 -11.25 22.81
C ILE A 398 6.95 -9.97 22.63
N THR A 399 6.60 -9.66 21.39
CA THR A 399 5.86 -8.44 21.01
C THR A 399 4.52 -8.81 20.40
N LEU A 400 3.46 -8.16 20.90
CA LEU A 400 2.11 -8.16 20.33
C LEU A 400 1.72 -6.73 19.96
N CYS A 401 0.77 -6.57 19.04
CA CYS A 401 0.30 -5.24 18.64
C CYS A 401 -1.01 -4.90 19.34
N VAL A 402 -1.14 -3.64 19.71
CA VAL A 402 -2.30 -3.09 20.43
C VAL A 402 -2.82 -1.89 19.68
N ASP A 403 -4.14 -1.76 19.61
CA ASP A 403 -4.81 -0.64 18.98
C ASP A 403 -4.41 0.71 19.59
N ARG A 404 -4.76 1.81 18.91
CA ARG A 404 -4.40 3.17 19.31
C ARG A 404 -4.97 3.58 20.68
N SER A 405 -5.99 2.89 21.18
CA SER A 405 -6.53 3.12 22.52
C SER A 405 -5.68 2.47 23.64
N GLY A 406 -4.74 1.59 23.29
CA GLY A 406 -3.90 0.87 24.26
C GLY A 406 -4.64 -0.24 25.00
N SER A 407 -5.78 -0.72 24.50
CA SER A 407 -6.65 -1.63 25.24
C SER A 407 -6.89 -2.99 24.56
N ARG A 408 -6.79 -3.05 23.22
CA ARG A 408 -7.16 -4.25 22.44
C ARG A 408 -6.02 -4.75 21.59
N LEU A 409 -5.81 -6.07 21.62
CA LEU A 409 -4.88 -6.73 20.70
C LEU A 409 -5.38 -6.62 19.25
N ILE A 410 -4.44 -6.45 18.34
CA ILE A 410 -4.64 -6.39 16.88
C ILE A 410 -3.53 -7.18 16.18
N ASN A 411 -3.75 -7.53 14.91
CA ASN A 411 -2.70 -8.09 14.07
C ASN A 411 -1.58 -7.07 13.86
N CYS A 412 -0.34 -7.51 13.95
CA CYS A 412 0.81 -6.65 13.67
C CYS A 412 0.92 -6.40 12.16
N PRO A 413 0.84 -5.14 11.69
CA PRO A 413 0.90 -4.83 10.27
C PRO A 413 2.31 -4.92 9.70
N GLN A 414 3.34 -4.76 10.54
CA GLN A 414 4.76 -4.78 10.19
C GLN A 414 5.58 -5.36 11.34
N ILE A 415 6.79 -5.83 11.02
CA ILE A 415 7.79 -6.29 11.99
C ILE A 415 8.53 -5.05 12.54
N PRO A 416 8.79 -4.96 13.85
CA PRO A 416 9.59 -3.86 14.40
C PRO A 416 11.00 -3.84 13.79
N GLU A 417 11.40 -2.73 13.14
CA GLU A 417 12.75 -2.58 12.59
C GLU A 417 13.84 -2.74 13.68
N GLY A 418 14.92 -3.45 13.33
CA GLY A 418 16.13 -3.52 14.16
C GLY A 418 16.06 -4.42 15.40
N ARG A 419 15.10 -5.36 15.50
CA ARG A 419 15.04 -6.33 16.60
C ARG A 419 15.71 -7.67 16.29
N GLY A 420 16.38 -8.22 17.30
CA GLY A 420 17.16 -9.45 17.23
C GLY A 420 16.35 -10.63 16.69
N SER A 421 16.87 -11.25 15.64
CA SER A 421 16.36 -12.49 15.06
C SER A 421 16.86 -13.69 15.87
N CYS A 422 16.07 -14.75 15.92
CA CYS A 422 16.43 -16.00 16.59
C CYS A 422 17.23 -16.90 15.64
N ASP A 423 18.21 -17.66 16.13
CA ASP A 423 19.14 -18.46 15.30
C ASP A 423 18.43 -19.44 14.34
N ASN A 424 17.21 -19.87 14.67
CA ASN A 424 16.38 -20.68 13.79
C ASN A 424 15.93 -19.96 12.50
N ASP A 425 15.97 -18.63 12.41
CA ASP A 425 15.70 -17.92 11.15
C ASP A 425 16.79 -18.18 10.10
N MET A 426 18.05 -18.42 10.50
CA MET A 426 19.14 -18.75 9.56
C MET A 426 19.17 -20.24 9.19
N ALA A 427 18.94 -21.13 10.15
CA ALA A 427 18.86 -22.57 9.89
C ALA A 427 17.58 -22.96 9.14
N MET A 428 16.48 -22.24 9.35
CA MET A 428 15.25 -22.42 8.58
C MET A 428 15.44 -21.95 7.15
N VAL A 429 16.18 -20.87 6.85
CA VAL A 429 16.50 -20.48 5.47
C VAL A 429 17.33 -21.55 4.74
N MET A 430 18.36 -22.11 5.39
CA MET A 430 19.22 -23.15 4.80
C MET A 430 18.53 -24.53 4.69
N LYS A 431 17.74 -24.93 5.70
CA LYS A 431 16.96 -26.18 5.66
C LYS A 431 15.69 -26.06 4.80
N LEU A 432 15.07 -24.88 4.67
CA LEU A 432 14.03 -24.63 3.65
C LEU A 432 14.64 -24.76 2.27
N LEU A 433 15.82 -24.18 2.00
CA LEU A 433 16.50 -24.29 0.70
C LEU A 433 16.83 -25.75 0.31
N LEU A 434 17.12 -26.62 1.28
CA LEU A 434 17.40 -28.04 1.06
C LEU A 434 16.17 -28.98 1.13
N MET A 435 15.09 -28.60 1.82
CA MET A 435 13.84 -29.36 1.87
C MET A 435 12.86 -28.92 0.79
N LEU A 436 12.91 -27.66 0.33
CA LEU A 436 12.15 -27.16 -0.83
C LEU A 436 12.66 -27.77 -2.15
N THR A 437 13.91 -28.22 -2.22
CA THR A 437 14.43 -28.95 -3.39
C THR A 437 14.01 -30.42 -3.44
N LEU A 438 13.56 -31.01 -2.32
CA LEU A 438 13.12 -32.40 -2.24
C LEU A 438 11.59 -32.58 -2.06
N ALA A 439 10.89 -31.62 -1.45
CA ALA A 439 9.43 -31.70 -1.21
C ALA A 439 8.56 -30.98 -2.26
N MET A 440 9.13 -30.08 -3.09
CA MET A 440 8.39 -29.48 -4.23
C MET A 440 8.16 -30.45 -5.40
N GLY A 441 8.53 -31.73 -5.25
CA GLY A 441 8.14 -32.78 -6.18
C GLY A 441 6.73 -33.36 -5.92
N ALA A 442 6.12 -33.14 -4.74
CA ALA A 442 4.97 -33.96 -4.35
C ALA A 442 3.64 -33.22 -4.11
N LEU A 443 3.56 -32.08 -3.41
CA LEU A 443 2.25 -31.53 -3.00
C LEU A 443 2.23 -30.00 -2.91
N CYS A 444 1.77 -29.32 -3.97
CA CYS A 444 1.01 -28.07 -3.89
C CYS A 444 0.49 -27.67 -5.27
N THR A 445 -0.72 -28.12 -5.61
CA THR A 445 -1.57 -27.53 -6.64
C THR A 445 -2.35 -26.36 -6.03
N ALA A 446 -1.75 -25.17 -6.08
CA ALA A 446 -2.49 -23.91 -6.08
C ALA A 446 -1.72 -22.89 -6.93
N ASN A 447 -2.14 -22.78 -8.20
CA ASN A 447 -1.55 -21.96 -9.24
C ASN A 447 -1.63 -20.46 -8.93
N ALA A 448 -0.60 -19.88 -8.32
CA ALA A 448 -0.23 -18.50 -8.66
C ALA A 448 0.68 -18.56 -9.88
N ARG A 449 0.13 -18.34 -11.09
CA ARG A 449 0.95 -18.23 -12.31
C ARG A 449 1.99 -17.11 -12.10
N GLN A 450 3.25 -17.47 -11.90
CA GLN A 450 4.35 -16.51 -11.81
C GLN A 450 4.85 -16.16 -13.22
N PHE A 451 5.09 -14.88 -13.49
CA PHE A 451 5.65 -14.46 -14.77
C PHE A 451 7.09 -14.97 -14.95
N ARG A 452 7.46 -15.32 -16.19
CA ARG A 452 8.73 -15.94 -16.58
C ARG A 452 9.84 -14.90 -16.79
N ALA A 453 9.54 -13.86 -17.55
CA ALA A 453 10.52 -12.88 -18.05
C ALA A 453 9.79 -11.63 -18.58
N PHE A 454 10.53 -10.67 -19.15
CA PHE A 454 9.94 -9.46 -19.74
C PHE A 454 10.14 -9.39 -21.25
N TYR A 455 9.14 -8.84 -21.95
CA TYR A 455 9.32 -8.24 -23.26
C TYR A 455 9.75 -6.79 -23.06
N PHE A 456 10.97 -6.46 -23.45
CA PHE A 456 11.44 -5.09 -23.54
C PHE A 456 11.16 -4.55 -24.93
N VAL A 457 10.20 -3.63 -25.03
CA VAL A 457 9.70 -3.10 -26.29
C VAL A 457 10.16 -1.66 -26.45
N GLN A 458 10.83 -1.40 -27.57
CA GLN A 458 11.18 -0.06 -28.01
C GLN A 458 10.37 0.31 -29.26
N GLN A 459 10.04 1.58 -29.43
CA GLN A 459 9.28 2.12 -30.55
C GLN A 459 10.05 3.18 -31.32
N TRP A 460 9.80 3.26 -32.64
CA TRP A 460 10.21 4.37 -33.48
C TRP A 460 9.09 5.41 -33.57
N LEU A 461 9.33 6.59 -33.03
CA LEU A 461 8.31 7.64 -32.93
C LEU A 461 7.89 8.20 -34.29
N GLY A 462 8.80 8.22 -35.29
CA GLY A 462 8.46 8.66 -36.65
C GLY A 462 7.35 7.80 -37.26
N SER A 463 7.37 6.50 -36.99
CA SER A 463 6.32 5.57 -37.43
C SER A 463 5.06 5.60 -36.58
N TYR A 464 5.14 6.08 -35.34
CA TYR A 464 3.93 6.30 -34.54
C TYR A 464 3.16 7.54 -35.04
N CYS A 465 3.86 8.63 -35.35
CA CYS A 465 3.24 9.92 -35.67
C CYS A 465 2.76 10.09 -37.11
N ASN A 466 3.22 9.28 -38.05
CA ASN A 466 2.84 9.38 -39.46
C ASN A 466 1.73 8.39 -39.87
N GLN A 467 1.03 7.78 -38.90
CA GLN A 467 -0.10 6.88 -39.14
C GLN A 467 -1.36 7.65 -39.56
N LYS A 468 -2.18 7.04 -40.43
CA LYS A 468 -3.46 7.64 -40.86
C LYS A 468 -4.38 7.84 -39.65
N GLY A 469 -4.85 9.08 -39.44
CA GLY A 469 -5.79 9.40 -38.35
C GLY A 469 -5.18 9.44 -36.94
N THR A 470 -3.85 9.27 -36.79
CA THR A 470 -3.19 9.38 -35.48
C THR A 470 -2.79 10.83 -35.22
N ARG A 471 -3.29 11.39 -34.10
CA ARG A 471 -2.85 12.69 -33.58
C ARG A 471 -1.67 12.49 -32.63
N CYS A 472 -0.52 13.06 -32.97
CA CYS A 472 0.65 13.08 -32.08
C CYS A 472 0.68 14.32 -31.19
N CYS A 473 0.91 14.11 -29.91
CA CYS A 473 1.18 15.17 -28.95
C CYS A 473 2.66 15.15 -28.58
N TYR A 474 3.34 16.29 -28.63
CA TYR A 474 4.70 16.38 -28.10
C TYR A 474 4.65 16.42 -26.56
N PRO A 475 5.62 15.77 -25.87
CA PRO A 475 5.76 15.95 -24.44
C PRO A 475 6.09 17.42 -24.11
N PRO A 476 5.88 17.87 -22.85
CA PRO A 476 6.13 19.26 -22.45
C PRO A 476 7.56 19.75 -22.70
N THR A 477 8.51 18.84 -22.82
CA THR A 477 9.92 19.09 -23.15
C THR A 477 10.16 19.30 -24.65
N GLY A 478 9.13 19.25 -25.48
CA GLY A 478 9.22 19.38 -26.93
C GLY A 478 9.55 18.08 -27.67
N LYS A 479 9.77 18.19 -28.98
CA LYS A 479 10.14 17.07 -29.87
C LYS A 479 11.50 16.51 -29.44
N THR A 480 11.56 15.24 -29.07
CA THR A 480 12.81 14.56 -28.68
C THR A 480 13.74 14.40 -29.87
N ARG A 481 15.04 14.10 -29.68
CA ARG A 481 15.93 13.76 -30.81
C ARG A 481 15.48 12.45 -31.49
N PRO A 482 15.79 12.24 -32.79
CA PRO A 482 15.51 10.97 -33.46
C PRO A 482 16.23 9.80 -32.77
N ASP A 483 15.47 8.95 -32.08
CA ASP A 483 15.96 7.69 -31.51
C ASP A 483 14.76 6.74 -31.33
N PHE A 484 15.05 5.44 -31.19
CA PHE A 484 14.10 4.52 -30.58
C PHE A 484 13.87 4.95 -29.13
N THR A 485 12.66 4.78 -28.64
CA THR A 485 12.31 5.07 -27.24
C THR A 485 11.65 3.85 -26.63
N VAL A 486 11.67 3.73 -25.31
CA VAL A 486 10.94 2.67 -24.65
C VAL A 486 9.45 2.83 -24.96
N TYR A 487 8.80 1.72 -25.25
CA TYR A 487 7.35 1.61 -25.31
C TYR A 487 6.83 0.91 -24.06
N GLY A 488 7.49 -0.18 -23.65
CA GLY A 488 7.02 -1.06 -22.58
C GLY A 488 8.09 -2.00 -22.03
N LEU A 489 7.92 -2.44 -20.79
CA LEU A 489 8.65 -3.55 -20.19
C LEU A 489 7.65 -4.57 -19.63
N TRP A 490 7.17 -5.51 -20.44
CA TRP A 490 5.98 -6.28 -20.08
C TRP A 490 6.30 -7.67 -19.55
N PRO A 491 5.87 -8.03 -18.34
CA PRO A 491 5.94 -9.41 -17.86
C PRO A 491 5.20 -10.35 -18.81
N TYR A 492 5.72 -11.56 -18.98
CA TYR A 492 5.03 -12.64 -19.70
C TYR A 492 5.23 -13.99 -19.04
N PHE A 493 4.27 -14.89 -19.20
CA PHE A 493 4.25 -16.26 -18.68
C PHE A 493 4.97 -17.24 -19.61
N SER A 494 5.21 -18.46 -19.14
CA SER A 494 5.85 -19.52 -19.92
C SER A 494 5.04 -20.01 -21.13
N ASP A 495 3.82 -19.53 -21.35
CA ASP A 495 3.01 -19.79 -22.56
C ASP A 495 3.02 -18.59 -23.54
N GLY A 496 3.79 -17.54 -23.23
CA GLY A 496 3.83 -16.30 -24.01
C GLY A 496 2.67 -15.32 -23.75
N SER A 497 1.68 -15.70 -22.94
CA SER A 497 0.64 -14.77 -22.49
C SER A 497 1.21 -13.76 -21.50
N PHE A 498 0.68 -12.54 -21.48
CA PHE A 498 1.17 -11.46 -20.63
C PHE A 498 0.12 -11.10 -19.58
N PRO A 499 0.45 -11.14 -18.27
CA PRO A 499 -0.43 -10.64 -17.25
C PRO A 499 -0.57 -9.13 -17.36
N TYR A 500 -1.74 -8.63 -16.98
CA TYR A 500 -1.98 -7.20 -16.87
C TYR A 500 -2.87 -6.87 -15.67
N ASN A 501 -2.75 -5.63 -15.17
CA ASN A 501 -3.55 -5.11 -14.05
C ASN A 501 -3.48 -5.96 -12.76
N CYS A 502 -2.30 -6.42 -12.35
CA CYS A 502 -2.14 -7.38 -11.23
C CYS A 502 -2.29 -6.80 -9.81
N GLY A 503 -2.55 -5.49 -9.67
CA GLY A 503 -2.95 -4.86 -8.41
C GLY A 503 -1.87 -4.76 -7.31
N GLY A 504 -2.31 -4.46 -6.08
CA GLY A 504 -1.49 -4.47 -4.86
C GLY A 504 -0.88 -3.13 -4.40
N TYR A 505 -1.69 -2.14 -4.02
CA TYR A 505 -1.34 -0.80 -3.47
C TYR A 505 -1.13 0.36 -4.46
N ASN A 506 -1.31 1.54 -3.87
CA ASN A 506 -1.54 2.86 -4.46
C ASN A 506 -0.30 3.54 -5.04
N TYR A 507 -0.58 4.29 -6.09
CA TYR A 507 0.28 5.21 -6.82
C TYR A 507 1.03 6.19 -5.94
N ASP A 508 2.35 6.16 -6.03
CA ASP A 508 3.18 7.25 -5.54
C ASP A 508 3.86 7.93 -6.75
N VAL A 509 3.33 9.09 -7.13
CA VAL A 509 3.98 9.95 -8.15
C VAL A 509 5.20 10.70 -7.60
N GLY A 510 5.42 10.67 -6.28
CA GLY A 510 6.55 11.32 -5.60
C GLY A 510 7.91 10.74 -6.02
N PRO A 511 8.10 9.41 -5.96
CA PRO A 511 9.31 8.71 -6.40
C PRO A 511 9.68 8.95 -7.87
N LEU A 512 8.70 9.26 -8.74
CA LEU A 512 8.98 9.56 -10.15
C LEU A 512 9.84 10.82 -10.31
N LYS A 513 9.75 11.80 -9.40
CA LYS A 513 10.48 13.07 -9.52
C LYS A 513 12.00 12.87 -9.67
N ALA A 514 12.55 11.85 -8.99
CA ALA A 514 13.98 11.56 -9.01
C ALA A 514 14.47 10.97 -10.35
N ILE A 515 13.58 10.33 -11.12
CA ILE A 515 13.92 9.66 -12.40
C ILE A 515 13.20 10.27 -13.60
N GLU A 516 12.38 11.30 -13.38
CA GLU A 516 11.51 11.90 -14.40
C GLU A 516 12.29 12.40 -15.61
N LYS A 517 13.43 13.06 -15.41
CA LYS A 517 14.28 13.53 -16.51
C LYS A 517 14.77 12.36 -17.38
N SER A 518 15.19 11.27 -16.76
CA SER A 518 15.62 10.05 -17.46
C SER A 518 14.46 9.39 -18.20
N LEU A 519 13.26 9.36 -17.60
CA LEU A 519 12.06 8.83 -18.23
C LEU A 519 11.56 9.70 -19.40
N GLN A 520 11.64 11.02 -19.30
CA GLN A 520 11.30 11.93 -20.39
C GLN A 520 12.18 11.70 -21.62
N GLN A 521 13.45 11.35 -21.41
CA GLN A 521 14.40 11.06 -22.49
C GLN A 521 14.25 9.64 -23.03
N ALA A 522 14.18 8.63 -22.15
CA ALA A 522 14.20 7.23 -22.54
C ALA A 522 12.82 6.67 -22.91
N TRP A 523 11.75 7.16 -22.27
CA TRP A 523 10.39 6.60 -22.34
C TRP A 523 9.30 7.68 -22.54
N PRO A 524 9.42 8.61 -23.51
CA PRO A 524 8.37 9.58 -23.79
C PRO A 524 7.09 8.92 -24.36
N SER A 525 5.95 9.55 -24.14
CA SER A 525 4.69 9.22 -24.82
C SER A 525 4.23 10.37 -25.71
N PHE A 526 3.72 10.00 -26.89
CA PHE A 526 3.15 10.90 -27.88
C PHE A 526 1.64 10.68 -28.06
N THR A 527 1.03 9.88 -27.17
CA THR A 527 -0.39 9.53 -27.20
C THR A 527 -1.20 10.61 -26.49
N CYS A 528 -2.07 11.32 -27.21
CA CYS A 528 -2.97 12.30 -26.62
C CYS A 528 -4.14 11.61 -25.87
N PRO A 529 -4.54 12.05 -24.66
CA PRO A 529 -3.92 13.04 -23.76
C PRO A 529 -2.95 12.41 -22.73
N GLN A 530 -2.59 11.12 -22.88
CA GLN A 530 -1.74 10.37 -21.94
C GLN A 530 -0.25 10.65 -22.18
N ILE A 531 0.20 11.82 -21.74
CA ILE A 531 1.60 12.27 -21.83
C ILE A 531 2.28 12.36 -20.45
N GLY A 532 3.61 12.22 -20.43
CA GLY A 532 4.44 12.36 -19.23
C GLY A 532 4.07 11.36 -18.13
N ARG A 533 3.94 11.84 -16.88
CA ARG A 533 3.68 10.99 -15.71
C ARG A 533 2.46 10.08 -15.86
N LYS A 534 1.39 10.53 -16.53
CA LYS A 534 0.18 9.73 -16.76
C LYS A 534 0.46 8.45 -17.55
N PHE A 535 1.42 8.51 -18.47
CA PHE A 535 1.80 7.37 -19.28
C PHE A 535 2.64 6.36 -18.51
N TRP A 536 3.67 6.79 -17.76
CA TRP A 536 4.44 5.85 -16.92
C TRP A 536 3.57 5.20 -15.85
N LEU A 537 2.59 5.94 -15.34
CA LEU A 537 1.56 5.41 -14.47
C LEU A 537 0.77 4.29 -15.14
N HIS A 538 0.30 4.53 -16.37
CA HIS A 538 -0.41 3.53 -17.17
C HIS A 538 0.43 2.27 -17.36
N GLU A 539 1.70 2.41 -17.74
CA GLU A 539 2.62 1.29 -17.97
C GLU A 539 2.92 0.52 -16.68
N TRP A 540 3.12 1.21 -15.55
CA TRP A 540 3.26 0.56 -14.24
C TRP A 540 2.01 -0.24 -13.89
N ASN A 541 0.83 0.33 -14.10
CA ASN A 541 -0.42 -0.32 -13.74
C ASN A 541 -0.74 -1.54 -14.52
N LYS A 542 -0.67 -1.35 -15.82
CA LYS A 542 -1.06 -2.37 -16.74
C LYS A 542 -0.04 -3.48 -16.72
N HIS A 543 1.24 -3.19 -16.53
CA HIS A 543 2.30 -4.18 -16.69
C HIS A 543 3.21 -4.33 -15.47
N GLY A 544 3.74 -3.24 -14.92
CA GLY A 544 4.70 -3.28 -13.82
C GLY A 544 4.16 -3.89 -12.51
N THR A 545 2.88 -3.72 -12.19
CA THR A 545 2.22 -4.35 -11.03
C THR A 545 2.35 -5.87 -11.07
N CYS A 546 2.41 -6.46 -12.26
CA CYS A 546 2.57 -7.89 -12.47
C CYS A 546 3.99 -8.40 -12.23
N SER A 547 4.98 -7.51 -12.09
CA SER A 547 6.32 -7.85 -11.63
C SER A 547 6.63 -7.42 -10.21
N LYS A 548 5.66 -6.89 -9.45
CA LYS A 548 5.88 -6.29 -8.13
C LYS A 548 6.62 -7.20 -7.15
N SER A 549 6.40 -8.51 -7.21
CA SER A 549 7.09 -9.49 -6.36
C SER A 549 8.61 -9.54 -6.58
N ILE A 550 9.13 -8.87 -7.61
CA ILE A 550 10.55 -8.86 -8.00
C ILE A 550 11.03 -7.43 -8.25
N LEU A 551 10.30 -6.67 -9.05
CA LEU A 551 10.56 -5.27 -9.35
C LEU A 551 9.39 -4.42 -8.87
N GLY A 552 9.63 -3.68 -7.78
CA GLY A 552 8.75 -2.58 -7.37
C GLY A 552 8.76 -1.44 -8.40
N GLU A 553 7.92 -0.42 -8.18
CA GLU A 553 7.67 0.67 -9.14
C GLU A 553 8.93 1.36 -9.69
N ILE A 554 9.78 1.88 -8.81
CA ILE A 554 11.03 2.55 -9.22
C ILE A 554 12.05 1.59 -9.83
N PRO A 555 12.33 0.41 -9.24
CA PRO A 555 13.17 -0.61 -9.88
C PRO A 555 12.70 -1.00 -11.30
N TYR A 556 11.39 -1.16 -11.52
CA TYR A 556 10.82 -1.47 -12.83
C TYR A 556 11.09 -0.37 -13.86
N LEU A 557 10.80 0.89 -13.51
CA LEU A 557 11.03 2.04 -14.39
C LEU A 557 12.53 2.24 -14.66
N LYS A 558 13.39 2.10 -13.64
CA LYS A 558 14.85 2.15 -13.78
C LYS A 558 15.36 1.00 -14.65
N ALA A 559 14.82 -0.20 -14.53
CA ALA A 559 15.19 -1.33 -15.38
C ALA A 559 14.95 -1.00 -16.86
N ALA A 560 13.78 -0.45 -17.21
CA ALA A 560 13.48 -0.03 -18.58
C ALA A 560 14.44 1.07 -19.09
N VAL A 561 14.75 2.07 -18.26
CA VAL A 561 15.73 3.13 -18.60
C VAL A 561 17.14 2.56 -18.80
N ASN A 562 17.57 1.67 -17.91
CA ASN A 562 18.89 1.03 -17.98
C ASN A 562 19.01 0.08 -19.18
N LEU A 563 17.94 -0.62 -19.53
CA LEU A 563 17.90 -1.44 -20.75
C LEU A 563 17.98 -0.56 -21.99
N LYS A 564 17.29 0.60 -22.01
CA LYS A 564 17.37 1.56 -23.11
C LYS A 564 18.77 2.13 -23.30
N SER A 565 19.50 2.42 -22.22
CA SER A 565 20.88 2.91 -22.32
C SER A 565 21.85 1.84 -22.80
N LYS A 566 21.64 0.57 -22.43
CA LYS A 566 22.44 -0.57 -22.90
C LYS A 566 22.13 -0.96 -24.36
N ILE A 567 20.89 -0.78 -24.81
CA ILE A 567 20.41 -1.28 -26.11
C ILE A 567 20.11 -0.11 -27.05
N ASN A 568 21.16 0.38 -27.73
CA ASN A 568 21.06 1.44 -28.73
C ASN A 568 20.70 0.87 -30.11
N LEU A 569 19.40 0.72 -30.37
CA LEU A 569 18.89 0.17 -31.63
C LEU A 569 19.22 1.04 -32.84
N LEU A 570 19.18 2.37 -32.71
CA LEU A 570 19.51 3.27 -33.82
C LEU A 570 20.97 3.11 -34.23
N GLN A 571 21.90 3.05 -33.26
CA GLN A 571 23.32 2.81 -33.54
C GLN A 571 23.56 1.41 -34.13
N ALA A 572 22.87 0.38 -33.63
CA ALA A 572 22.97 -0.97 -34.17
C ALA A 572 22.55 -1.02 -35.65
N LEU A 573 21.47 -0.34 -36.02
CA LEU A 573 21.00 -0.24 -37.40
C LEU A 573 21.95 0.60 -38.26
N ALA A 574 22.41 1.75 -37.75
CA ALA A 574 23.31 2.64 -38.47
C ALA A 574 24.65 1.99 -38.82
N LYS A 575 25.21 1.15 -37.92
CA LYS A 575 26.42 0.33 -38.19
C LYS A 575 26.24 -0.64 -39.37
N ALA A 576 25.00 -1.01 -39.70
CA ALA A 576 24.66 -1.84 -40.84
C ALA A 576 24.19 -1.03 -42.06
N GLY A 577 24.36 0.31 -42.05
CA GLY A 577 23.92 1.19 -43.13
C GLY A 577 22.41 1.45 -43.17
N ILE A 578 21.66 1.04 -42.15
CA ILE A 578 20.20 1.23 -42.07
C ILE A 578 19.91 2.51 -41.30
N ARG A 579 19.32 3.52 -41.96
CA ARG A 579 19.08 4.86 -41.40
C ARG A 579 17.62 5.30 -41.55
N PRO A 580 17.10 6.17 -40.67
CA PRO A 580 15.74 6.72 -40.79
C PRO A 580 15.68 7.81 -41.88
N ASN A 581 15.74 7.41 -43.14
CA ASN A 581 15.88 8.29 -44.31
C ASN A 581 14.75 8.10 -45.34
N ASN A 582 13.61 7.57 -44.92
CA ASN A 582 12.47 7.24 -45.78
C ASN A 582 12.75 6.16 -46.85
N GLN A 583 13.81 5.36 -46.69
CA GLN A 583 14.07 4.21 -47.55
C GLN A 583 13.45 2.91 -47.02
N PHE A 584 13.29 1.95 -47.92
CA PHE A 584 12.85 0.59 -47.60
C PHE A 584 14.04 -0.33 -47.37
N TYR A 585 13.98 -1.09 -46.30
CA TYR A 585 15.01 -2.06 -45.94
C TYR A 585 14.40 -3.46 -45.84
N ALA A 586 15.16 -4.48 -46.25
CA ALA A 586 14.75 -5.85 -46.05
C ALA A 586 14.62 -6.17 -44.55
N LEU A 587 13.49 -6.77 -44.15
CA LEU A 587 13.22 -7.15 -42.76
C LEU A 587 14.32 -8.06 -42.20
N LYS A 588 14.86 -8.97 -43.03
CA LYS A 588 15.98 -9.86 -42.69
C LYS A 588 17.25 -9.07 -42.33
N SER A 589 17.54 -7.99 -43.05
CA SER A 589 18.71 -7.14 -42.79
C SER A 589 18.58 -6.40 -41.46
N ILE A 590 17.40 -5.87 -41.14
CA ILE A 590 17.10 -5.23 -39.84
C ILE A 590 17.29 -6.23 -38.70
N LYS A 591 16.67 -7.41 -38.80
CA LYS A 591 16.81 -8.47 -37.78
C LYS A 591 18.26 -8.89 -37.59
N LYS A 592 19.03 -9.05 -38.67
CA LYS A 592 20.45 -9.42 -38.65
C LYS A 592 21.33 -8.35 -38.01
N ALA A 593 21.09 -7.07 -38.31
CA ALA A 593 21.84 -5.96 -37.74
C ALA A 593 21.69 -5.89 -36.22
N ILE A 594 20.45 -5.99 -35.72
CA ILE A 594 20.17 -5.97 -34.29
C ILE A 594 20.70 -7.23 -33.60
N ALA A 595 20.54 -8.41 -34.22
CA ALA A 595 21.06 -9.66 -33.66
C ALA A 595 22.59 -9.64 -33.52
N ARG A 596 23.31 -9.11 -34.52
CA ARG A 596 24.77 -8.91 -34.44
C ARG A 596 25.18 -7.95 -33.33
N ALA A 597 24.42 -6.89 -33.12
CA ALA A 597 24.76 -5.87 -32.12
C ALA A 597 24.41 -6.29 -30.69
N THR A 598 23.37 -7.10 -30.50
CA THR A 598 22.83 -7.45 -29.18
C THR A 598 23.17 -8.88 -28.74
N GLY A 599 23.48 -9.77 -29.68
CA GLY A 599 23.61 -11.21 -29.45
C GLY A 599 22.27 -11.96 -29.43
N PHE A 600 21.14 -11.27 -29.59
CA PHE A 600 19.80 -11.85 -29.47
C PHE A 600 18.92 -11.53 -30.67
N HIS A 601 18.12 -12.49 -31.10
CA HIS A 601 17.18 -12.27 -32.21
C HIS A 601 16.03 -11.34 -31.79
N PRO A 602 15.84 -10.20 -32.48
CA PRO A 602 14.74 -9.31 -32.19
C PRO A 602 13.44 -9.79 -32.84
N TRP A 603 12.34 -9.35 -32.25
CA TRP A 603 11.06 -9.33 -32.94
C TRP A 603 10.72 -7.91 -33.40
N VAL A 604 10.57 -7.74 -34.71
CA VAL A 604 10.20 -6.48 -35.36
C VAL A 604 8.70 -6.50 -35.65
N VAL A 605 8.01 -5.45 -35.23
CA VAL A 605 6.57 -5.21 -35.46
C VAL A 605 6.42 -3.97 -36.33
N CYS A 606 5.52 -4.06 -37.30
CA CYS A 606 5.26 -3.00 -38.27
C CYS A 606 3.84 -2.45 -38.12
N ASN A 607 3.70 -1.17 -38.44
CA ASN A 607 2.41 -0.54 -38.71
C ASN A 607 2.41 0.00 -40.14
N HIS A 608 1.37 0.76 -40.50
CA HIS A 608 1.25 1.40 -41.81
C HIS A 608 1.21 2.93 -41.65
N ASN A 609 1.94 3.64 -42.51
CA ASN A 609 1.86 5.10 -42.55
C ASN A 609 0.56 5.59 -43.19
N ALA A 610 0.37 6.92 -43.29
CA ALA A 610 -0.80 7.53 -43.90
C ALA A 610 -1.08 7.08 -45.35
N GLN A 611 -0.04 6.67 -46.08
CA GLN A 611 -0.11 6.15 -47.45
C GLN A 611 -0.25 4.61 -47.51
N GLY A 612 -0.45 3.93 -46.38
CA GLY A 612 -0.60 2.47 -46.31
C GLY A 612 0.70 1.69 -46.47
N LYS A 613 1.88 2.33 -46.42
CA LYS A 613 3.18 1.65 -46.54
C LYS A 613 3.58 1.02 -45.21
N SER A 614 3.94 -0.27 -45.24
CA SER A 614 4.48 -0.99 -44.07
C SER A 614 5.80 -0.37 -43.62
N GLN A 615 5.90 -0.04 -42.34
CA GLN A 615 7.06 0.63 -41.76
C GLN A 615 7.44 0.07 -40.39
N ILE A 616 8.70 0.24 -40.00
CA ILE A 616 9.20 -0.24 -38.71
C ILE A 616 8.58 0.55 -37.54
N TRP A 617 7.83 -0.13 -36.67
CA TRP A 617 7.19 0.55 -35.55
C TRP A 617 7.78 0.17 -34.21
N GLN A 618 7.86 -1.13 -33.88
CA GLN A 618 8.39 -1.59 -32.60
C GLN A 618 9.42 -2.70 -32.78
N ILE A 619 10.40 -2.72 -31.88
CA ILE A 619 11.38 -3.80 -31.74
C ILE A 619 11.30 -4.34 -30.33
N THR A 620 11.13 -5.65 -30.21
CA THR A 620 11.04 -6.38 -28.94
C THR A 620 12.24 -7.29 -28.76
N LEU A 621 12.84 -7.24 -27.57
CA LEU A 621 13.84 -8.19 -27.08
C LEU A 621 13.36 -8.77 -25.74
N CYS A 622 13.84 -9.96 -25.37
CA CYS A 622 13.47 -10.57 -24.09
C CYS A 622 14.52 -10.30 -23.03
N VAL A 623 14.06 -10.06 -21.81
CA VAL A 623 14.89 -9.76 -20.64
C VAL A 623 14.54 -10.75 -19.53
N ASP A 624 15.55 -11.18 -18.78
CA ASP A 624 15.37 -12.07 -17.66
C ASP A 624 14.40 -11.53 -16.59
N ARG A 625 13.95 -12.40 -15.71
CA ARG A 625 12.94 -12.08 -14.68
C ARG A 625 13.36 -10.96 -13.71
N THR A 626 14.65 -10.63 -13.65
CA THR A 626 15.20 -9.53 -12.85
C THR A 626 15.21 -8.19 -13.58
N GLY A 627 14.92 -8.16 -14.89
CA GLY A 627 14.93 -6.94 -15.69
C GLY A 627 16.33 -6.42 -16.02
N THR A 628 17.38 -7.25 -15.96
CA THR A 628 18.77 -6.78 -16.05
C THR A 628 19.55 -7.29 -17.26
N ARG A 629 19.23 -8.48 -17.77
CA ARG A 629 20.00 -9.14 -18.83
C ARG A 629 19.11 -9.62 -19.97
N LEU A 630 19.59 -9.44 -21.20
CA LEU A 630 18.95 -10.01 -22.38
C LEU A 630 18.99 -11.54 -22.33
N ILE A 631 17.91 -12.16 -22.80
CA ILE A 631 17.76 -13.61 -22.96
C ILE A 631 17.13 -13.92 -24.32
N ASN A 632 17.27 -15.17 -24.76
CA ASN A 632 16.52 -15.64 -25.93
C ASN A 632 15.02 -15.59 -25.65
N CYS A 633 14.25 -15.12 -26.64
CA CYS A 633 12.80 -15.13 -26.57
C CYS A 633 12.27 -16.54 -26.85
N PRO A 634 11.70 -17.25 -25.85
CA PRO A 634 11.16 -18.59 -26.07
C PRO A 634 9.79 -18.56 -26.76
N TYR A 635 9.05 -17.46 -26.61
CA TYR A 635 7.72 -17.27 -27.19
C TYR A 635 7.60 -15.89 -27.80
N ILE A 636 6.92 -15.84 -28.95
CA ILE A 636 6.60 -14.62 -29.68
C ILE A 636 5.06 -14.50 -29.65
N PRO A 637 4.48 -13.48 -29.00
CA PRO A 637 3.04 -13.30 -28.89
C PRO A 637 2.30 -13.39 -30.23
N LYS A 638 1.21 -14.15 -30.28
CA LYS A 638 0.36 -14.23 -31.48
C LYS A 638 -0.40 -12.91 -31.67
N GLY A 639 -0.60 -12.47 -32.92
CA GLY A 639 -1.48 -11.34 -33.25
C GLY A 639 -0.90 -9.92 -33.19
N ARG A 640 0.44 -9.75 -33.21
CA ARG A 640 1.05 -8.41 -33.37
C ARG A 640 1.65 -8.23 -34.77
N GLY A 641 1.31 -7.10 -35.38
CA GLY A 641 1.52 -6.68 -36.78
C GLY A 641 2.55 -7.44 -37.60
N SER A 642 2.08 -8.07 -38.69
CA SER A 642 2.94 -8.66 -39.71
C SER A 642 3.71 -7.58 -40.46
N CYS A 643 5.03 -7.73 -40.55
CA CYS A 643 5.87 -6.89 -41.41
C CYS A 643 5.93 -7.46 -42.83
N ALA A 644 5.92 -6.57 -43.82
CA ALA A 644 6.31 -6.93 -45.18
C ALA A 644 7.78 -7.37 -45.27
N THR A 645 8.17 -8.03 -46.37
CA THR A 645 9.56 -8.47 -46.61
C THR A 645 10.54 -7.31 -46.70
N LYS A 646 10.08 -6.15 -47.19
CA LYS A 646 10.74 -4.85 -47.12
C LYS A 646 9.85 -3.85 -46.40
N ILE A 647 10.43 -3.08 -45.48
CA ILE A 647 9.69 -2.11 -44.66
C ILE A 647 10.38 -0.75 -44.68
N LEU A 648 9.58 0.31 -44.65
CA LEU A 648 10.04 1.69 -44.60
C LEU A 648 10.67 2.00 -43.23
N PHE A 649 11.80 2.69 -43.22
CA PHE A 649 12.34 3.35 -42.02
C PHE A 649 12.18 4.87 -42.17
N PRO A 650 11.07 5.45 -41.69
CA PRO A 650 10.77 6.85 -41.96
C PRO A 650 11.69 7.78 -41.17
N SER A 651 11.94 8.96 -41.73
CA SER A 651 12.53 10.07 -40.99
C SER A 651 11.62 10.49 -39.82
N TYR A 652 12.23 11.06 -38.78
CA TYR A 652 11.54 11.46 -37.54
C TYR A 652 11.03 12.91 -37.53
#